data_AF-A0A1Y1WQC7-F1
#
_entry.id   AF-A0A1Y1WQC7-F1
#
_cell.length_a   1.000
_cell.length_b   1.000
_cell.length_c   1.000
_cell.angle_alpha   90.00
_cell.angle_beta   90.00
_cell.angle_gamma   90.00
#
_symmetry.space_group_name_H-M   'P 1'
#
loop_
_entity.id
_entity.type
_entity.pdbx_description
1 polymer ?
#
loop_
_entity_poly.entity_id
_entity_poly.type
_entity_poly.pdbx_seq_one_letter_code
_entity_poly.pdbx_strand_id
1 'polypeptide(L)'
;MFRDKKLNSNILLGEEFSINDADEDNDDNNNKIKNLTPKKMYKNAEKVHDVWNGLMDDYLNNEEEFNEKESEDFINNLNEFINGWKDNVSKHSNSKNEFTENVTEEDINNLKIKMKKIKSIHENHYKPLIDENGDDSVNELEYNSDSQSDLYKNKLIENINNAYSLLNENNEEIHICMLFNFGKDDNKEFDEDRTEEIDLLLEDIDQMNINANDKEEFKNKLLYLYNEFDKLWKVFEEDNTNNDEIKNNSETVLKLRNAFAKKLKKEYFNDNEIQSIQIIDESNIKSSNIINLDHLNVDKSNFIDYISNDINSKSYIKLFFDNMKIKVLMLDENQNELSDGIYKDIKLLETNIMKKIQDMKSYSSAEGHFEEADHLLELISNYNDLISVCIHENKVNDDGVTDIIKAIDIDSDDELKNRLKYIATKKENEGINKIFKENSDKFKNNENKEKFENYINTNGDDAIRFTFGNDSVNKGTLKDFNRLLKSPANSEGEAIVSIMENSSDEYGVSEISDSYKLKLGLIKCASPMSRDPKDIDDIATVSNKLIKISKNWSNIETYQEHNFRTFMNFLTSVNKYDDYAVGNVENVKNNEEGFIDLSSTYNNEENSLEINSYHDIFSNMNDLLLEINEFENSLNNDDKEQVKEQLNEIKSNIDNAMNELYKHIKGSKIKLAESAGRENSEQFNKAINEFNEISNGAKMLFKTHAKLSSSDNSNSSSNFESKLNSLSKISSIKNVNSKLGLKNKNKNKALLMKKAIRKIKRFA
;
A
#
# COMPACT_ATOMS: atom_id res chain seq x y z
N MET A 1 -1.15 39.74 -10.81
CA MET A 1 -0.18 39.72 -9.70
C MET A 1 1.19 39.15 -10.08
N PHE A 2 1.40 38.38 -11.16
CA PHE A 2 2.75 37.91 -11.51
C PHE A 2 3.08 38.17 -12.98
N ARG A 3 3.82 39.24 -13.24
CA ARG A 3 4.55 39.44 -14.49
C ARG A 3 5.91 40.06 -14.18
N ASP A 4 6.65 39.35 -13.34
CA ASP A 4 8.07 39.64 -13.15
C ASP A 4 8.87 38.87 -14.19
N LYS A 5 9.84 39.51 -14.85
CA LYS A 5 10.61 38.90 -15.95
C LYS A 5 11.49 37.72 -15.52
N LYS A 6 11.55 37.45 -14.20
CA LYS A 6 12.41 36.48 -13.52
C LYS A 6 11.72 35.12 -13.28
N LEU A 7 10.38 35.08 -13.19
CA LEU A 7 9.58 33.85 -13.08
C LEU A 7 9.29 33.18 -14.45
N ASN A 8 10.18 33.41 -15.42
CA ASN A 8 9.76 33.53 -16.82
C ASN A 8 10.35 32.42 -17.70
N SER A 9 9.69 31.27 -17.69
CA SER A 9 9.70 30.37 -18.86
C SER A 9 8.39 29.58 -19.05
N ASN A 10 7.58 29.44 -17.99
CA ASN A 10 6.39 28.59 -17.99
C ASN A 10 5.07 29.30 -17.65
N ILE A 11 5.06 30.58 -17.22
CA ILE A 11 3.81 31.34 -17.00
C ILE A 11 3.17 31.71 -18.34
N LEU A 12 1.88 31.37 -18.53
CA LEU A 12 1.18 31.49 -19.83
C LEU A 12 0.20 32.67 -19.93
N LEU A 13 0.19 33.59 -18.96
CA LEU A 13 -0.73 34.74 -18.96
C LEU A 13 -0.32 35.82 -19.98
N GLY A 14 -1.19 36.03 -20.98
CA GLY A 14 -1.11 37.10 -21.98
C GLY A 14 -1.46 38.50 -21.43
N GLU A 15 -1.22 39.54 -22.24
CA GLU A 15 -1.39 40.97 -21.90
C GLU A 15 -2.81 41.42 -21.49
N GLU A 16 -3.83 40.56 -21.61
CA GLU A 16 -5.24 40.92 -21.40
C GLU A 16 -5.71 40.92 -19.93
N PHE A 17 -4.84 40.59 -18.97
CA PHE A 17 -5.18 40.46 -17.53
C PHE A 17 -4.53 41.53 -16.62
N SER A 18 -4.51 42.81 -17.06
CA SER A 18 -4.21 43.92 -16.14
C SER A 18 -5.44 44.22 -15.26
N ILE A 19 -5.37 43.87 -13.97
CA ILE A 19 -6.27 44.43 -12.96
C ILE A 19 -5.72 45.83 -12.65
N ASN A 20 -6.40 46.86 -13.13
CA ASN A 20 -6.12 48.23 -12.70
C ASN A 20 -6.94 48.49 -11.44
N ASP A 21 -6.28 48.87 -10.34
CA ASP A 21 -6.86 49.20 -9.03
C ASP A 21 -7.62 50.54 -9.01
N ALA A 22 -8.39 50.83 -10.07
CA ALA A 22 -9.22 52.01 -10.13
C ALA A 22 -10.42 51.71 -11.02
N ASP A 23 -11.45 51.09 -10.46
CA ASP A 23 -12.85 51.51 -10.64
C ASP A 23 -13.74 50.66 -9.72
N GLU A 24 -14.43 51.35 -8.81
CA GLU A 24 -15.51 50.82 -7.98
C GLU A 24 -16.73 50.55 -8.89
N ASP A 25 -16.73 49.46 -9.67
CA ASP A 25 -17.97 48.86 -10.19
C ASP A 25 -17.77 47.36 -10.46
N ASN A 26 -18.65 46.57 -9.87
CA ASN A 26 -18.32 45.32 -9.17
C ASN A 26 -18.91 44.05 -9.83
N ASP A 27 -18.87 43.90 -11.16
CA ASP A 27 -19.38 42.68 -11.84
C ASP A 27 -18.45 42.08 -12.91
N ASP A 28 -17.68 42.88 -13.64
CA ASP A 28 -16.86 42.37 -14.76
C ASP A 28 -15.52 41.73 -14.31
N ASN A 29 -14.95 42.18 -13.18
CA ASN A 29 -13.72 41.59 -12.62
C ASN A 29 -13.95 40.19 -12.04
N ASN A 30 -15.13 39.95 -11.43
CA ASN A 30 -15.51 38.61 -10.95
C ASN A 30 -15.68 37.60 -12.10
N ASN A 31 -16.15 38.04 -13.27
CA ASN A 31 -16.27 37.17 -14.45
C ASN A 31 -14.93 36.88 -15.15
N LYS A 32 -13.94 37.77 -15.05
CA LYS A 32 -12.59 37.53 -15.57
C LYS A 32 -11.78 36.55 -14.71
N ILE A 33 -11.92 36.62 -13.39
CA ILE A 33 -11.24 35.71 -12.45
C ILE A 33 -11.80 34.27 -12.56
N LYS A 34 -13.10 34.12 -12.83
CA LYS A 34 -13.75 32.81 -13.05
C LYS A 34 -13.25 32.00 -14.26
N ASN A 35 -12.48 32.60 -15.18
CA ASN A 35 -12.03 31.96 -16.44
C ASN A 35 -10.54 31.56 -16.49
N LEU A 36 -9.85 31.71 -15.35
CA LEU A 36 -8.44 31.35 -15.19
C LEU A 36 -8.31 29.87 -14.83
N THR A 37 -7.90 29.04 -15.79
CA THR A 37 -7.61 27.62 -15.56
C THR A 37 -6.12 27.42 -15.22
N PRO A 38 -5.74 26.40 -14.43
CA PRO A 38 -4.34 26.12 -14.10
C PRO A 38 -3.41 26.06 -15.31
N LYS A 39 -3.83 25.39 -16.39
CA LYS A 39 -3.08 25.31 -17.67
C LYS A 39 -2.84 26.67 -18.33
N LYS A 40 -3.64 27.70 -18.02
CA LYS A 40 -3.43 29.08 -18.50
C LYS A 40 -2.53 29.89 -17.57
N MET A 41 -2.39 29.49 -16.31
CA MET A 41 -1.52 30.14 -15.35
C MET A 41 -0.08 29.66 -15.49
N TYR A 42 0.13 28.34 -15.62
CA TYR A 42 1.46 27.73 -15.68
C TYR A 42 1.48 26.56 -16.68
N LYS A 43 2.58 26.42 -17.42
CA LYS A 43 2.73 25.40 -18.46
C LYS A 43 2.67 24.01 -17.84
N ASN A 44 1.86 23.13 -18.43
CA ASN A 44 1.59 21.78 -17.95
C ASN A 44 0.87 21.68 -16.59
N ALA A 45 0.49 22.79 -15.95
CA ALA A 45 -0.22 22.74 -14.68
C ALA A 45 -1.67 22.27 -14.88
N GLU A 46 -2.05 21.17 -14.24
CA GLU A 46 -3.41 20.63 -14.31
C GLU A 46 -4.27 21.17 -13.16
N LYS A 47 -3.64 21.52 -12.03
CA LYS A 47 -4.25 22.02 -10.79
C LYS A 47 -3.61 23.33 -10.32
N VAL A 48 -4.32 24.07 -9.47
CA VAL A 48 -3.81 25.31 -8.86
C VAL A 48 -2.55 25.04 -8.02
N HIS A 49 -2.45 23.86 -7.40
CA HIS A 49 -1.24 23.40 -6.72
C HIS A 49 -0.01 23.36 -7.66
N ASP A 50 -0.17 22.87 -8.88
CA ASP A 50 0.94 22.75 -9.85
C ASP A 50 1.47 24.11 -10.27
N VAL A 51 0.58 25.12 -10.32
CA VAL A 51 0.95 26.52 -10.55
C VAL A 51 1.86 26.99 -9.42
N TRP A 52 1.48 26.78 -8.16
CA TRP A 52 2.28 27.21 -7.02
C TRP A 52 3.59 26.43 -6.89
N ASN A 53 3.59 25.12 -7.17
CA ASN A 53 4.81 24.34 -7.25
C ASN A 53 5.77 24.87 -8.30
N GLY A 54 5.27 25.14 -9.51
CA GLY A 54 6.07 25.75 -10.57
C GLY A 54 6.63 27.12 -10.18
N LEU A 55 5.81 27.97 -9.55
CA LEU A 55 6.25 29.28 -9.07
C LEU A 55 7.33 29.19 -7.99
N MET A 56 7.20 28.24 -7.05
CA MET A 56 8.22 28.01 -6.02
C MET A 56 9.51 27.45 -6.60
N ASP A 57 9.42 26.53 -7.57
CA ASP A 57 10.60 25.98 -8.24
C ASP A 57 11.30 27.06 -9.07
N ASP A 58 10.54 27.94 -9.73
CA ASP A 58 11.08 29.12 -10.42
C ASP A 58 11.74 30.10 -9.43
N TYR A 59 11.15 30.31 -8.24
CA TYR A 59 11.79 31.10 -7.18
C TYR A 59 13.13 30.49 -6.77
N LEU A 60 13.15 29.20 -6.44
CA LEU A 60 14.36 28.49 -5.99
C LEU A 60 15.46 28.48 -7.05
N ASN A 61 15.11 28.42 -8.32
CA ASN A 61 16.07 28.44 -9.43
C ASN A 61 16.64 29.83 -9.71
N ASN A 62 15.95 30.90 -9.29
CA ASN A 62 16.32 32.29 -9.56
C ASN A 62 16.46 33.10 -8.27
N GLU A 63 16.80 32.46 -7.14
CA GLU A 63 16.81 33.07 -5.81
C GLU A 63 17.64 34.37 -5.74
N GLU A 64 18.76 34.41 -6.46
CA GLU A 64 19.66 35.57 -6.52
C GLU A 64 19.07 36.76 -7.30
N GLU A 65 18.01 36.55 -8.08
CA GLU A 65 17.37 37.59 -8.89
C GLU A 65 16.29 38.38 -8.12
N PHE A 66 15.75 37.83 -7.02
CA PHE A 66 14.71 38.48 -6.22
C PHE A 66 15.33 39.46 -5.22
N ASN A 67 14.81 40.70 -5.15
CA ASN A 67 15.19 41.62 -4.08
C ASN A 67 14.44 41.32 -2.75
N GLU A 68 14.89 41.92 -1.65
CA GLU A 68 14.31 41.72 -0.30
C GLU A 68 12.79 41.84 -0.28
N LYS A 69 12.23 42.92 -0.86
CA LYS A 69 10.79 43.17 -0.90
C LYS A 69 10.04 42.16 -1.77
N GLU A 70 10.55 41.88 -2.97
CA GLU A 70 9.95 40.90 -3.88
C GLU A 70 9.88 39.50 -3.23
N SER A 71 10.94 39.15 -2.50
CA SER A 71 11.01 37.89 -1.77
C SER A 71 10.07 37.86 -0.56
N GLU A 72 9.98 38.93 0.21
CA GLU A 72 9.05 39.07 1.34
C GLU A 72 7.59 38.98 0.86
N ASP A 73 7.23 39.74 -0.19
CA ASP A 73 5.90 39.72 -0.79
C ASP A 73 5.56 38.31 -1.29
N PHE A 74 6.50 37.59 -1.92
CA PHE A 74 6.28 36.21 -2.37
C PHE A 74 5.98 35.26 -1.19
N ILE A 75 6.76 35.33 -0.12
CA ILE A 75 6.59 34.48 1.07
C ILE A 75 5.26 34.76 1.77
N ASN A 76 4.92 36.05 1.97
CA ASN A 76 3.68 36.44 2.64
C ASN A 76 2.45 35.98 1.85
N ASN A 77 2.43 36.18 0.52
CA ASN A 77 1.33 35.72 -0.34
C ASN A 77 1.21 34.18 -0.34
N LEU A 78 2.33 33.46 -0.33
CA LEU A 78 2.32 31.99 -0.26
C LEU A 78 1.78 31.50 1.10
N ASN A 79 2.14 32.17 2.20
CA ASN A 79 1.62 31.85 3.52
C ASN A 79 0.11 32.10 3.63
N GLU A 80 -0.36 33.25 3.15
CA GLU A 80 -1.80 33.56 3.08
C GLU A 80 -2.56 32.51 2.25
N PHE A 81 -1.99 32.10 1.12
CA PHE A 81 -2.58 31.08 0.26
C PHE A 81 -2.69 29.72 0.98
N ILE A 82 -1.59 29.27 1.62
CA ILE A 82 -1.57 28.03 2.40
C ILE A 82 -2.60 28.09 3.54
N ASN A 83 -2.65 29.19 4.28
CA ASN A 83 -3.60 29.38 5.38
C ASN A 83 -5.05 29.39 4.90
N GLY A 84 -5.34 30.04 3.77
CA GLY A 84 -6.66 30.02 3.14
C GLY A 84 -7.08 28.61 2.73
N TRP A 85 -6.15 27.80 2.22
CA TRP A 85 -6.43 26.39 1.91
C TRP A 85 -6.69 25.56 3.16
N LYS A 86 -5.90 25.72 4.23
CA LYS A 86 -6.15 25.03 5.50
C LYS A 86 -7.56 25.30 6.02
N ASP A 87 -7.96 26.57 6.04
CA ASP A 87 -9.28 26.98 6.52
C ASP A 87 -10.41 26.42 5.65
N ASN A 88 -10.23 26.42 4.33
CA ASN A 88 -11.25 25.91 3.41
C ASN A 88 -11.44 24.39 3.49
N VAL A 89 -10.36 23.59 3.53
CA VAL A 89 -10.49 22.12 3.58
C VAL A 89 -11.01 21.62 4.93
N SER A 90 -10.83 22.41 5.99
CA SER A 90 -11.22 22.03 7.35
C SER A 90 -12.56 22.62 7.79
N LYS A 91 -13.32 23.28 6.92
CA LYS A 91 -14.67 23.80 7.19
C LYS A 91 -15.74 23.09 6.38
N HIS A 92 -16.74 22.53 7.05
CA HIS A 92 -17.88 21.85 6.42
C HIS A 92 -18.66 22.77 5.47
N SER A 93 -18.78 24.06 5.81
CA SER A 93 -19.45 25.06 4.98
C SER A 93 -18.83 25.24 3.59
N ASN A 94 -17.57 24.86 3.42
CA ASN A 94 -16.77 25.12 2.23
C ASN A 94 -16.58 23.87 1.35
N SER A 95 -17.22 22.75 1.70
CA SER A 95 -17.21 21.45 0.97
C SER A 95 -17.64 21.53 -0.50
N LYS A 96 -18.24 22.64 -0.94
CA LYS A 96 -18.70 22.88 -2.32
C LYS A 96 -17.91 23.95 -3.07
N ASN A 97 -16.78 24.40 -2.54
CA ASN A 97 -15.97 25.43 -3.19
C ASN A 97 -15.11 24.81 -4.30
N GLU A 98 -15.42 25.13 -5.56
CA GLU A 98 -14.69 24.66 -6.76
C GLU A 98 -13.18 24.95 -6.72
N PHE A 99 -12.72 25.98 -5.98
CA PHE A 99 -11.29 26.32 -5.86
C PHE A 99 -10.51 25.46 -4.87
N THR A 100 -11.20 24.78 -3.95
CA THR A 100 -10.60 23.86 -2.97
C THR A 100 -11.09 22.43 -3.17
N GLU A 101 -11.96 22.20 -4.15
CA GLU A 101 -12.39 20.88 -4.58
C GLU A 101 -11.14 20.08 -4.94
N ASN A 102 -10.92 19.00 -4.20
CA ASN A 102 -9.79 18.08 -4.34
C ASN A 102 -8.42 18.53 -3.81
N VAL A 103 -8.33 19.56 -2.97
CA VAL A 103 -7.07 19.86 -2.25
C VAL A 103 -6.95 18.92 -1.04
N THR A 104 -5.82 18.22 -0.92
CA THR A 104 -5.54 17.31 0.21
C THR A 104 -4.64 17.97 1.26
N GLU A 105 -4.60 17.42 2.47
CA GLU A 105 -3.65 17.84 3.51
C GLU A 105 -2.19 17.60 3.08
N GLU A 106 -1.94 16.56 2.29
CA GLU A 106 -0.61 16.25 1.75
C GLU A 106 -0.14 17.36 0.81
N ASP A 107 -1.01 17.85 -0.09
CA ASP A 107 -0.72 18.98 -0.98
C ASP A 107 -0.34 20.22 -0.15
N ILE A 108 -1.13 20.54 0.88
CA ILE A 108 -0.87 21.69 1.76
C ILE A 108 0.46 21.53 2.50
N ASN A 109 0.76 20.33 3.01
CA ASN A 109 2.00 20.07 3.72
C ASN A 109 3.23 20.15 2.81
N ASN A 110 3.11 19.69 1.56
CA ASN A 110 4.18 19.83 0.55
C ASN A 110 4.46 21.30 0.23
N LEU A 111 3.41 22.13 0.07
CA LEU A 111 3.55 23.57 -0.11
C LEU A 111 4.24 24.23 1.11
N LYS A 112 3.88 23.83 2.33
CA LYS A 112 4.53 24.35 3.55
C LYS A 112 6.01 24.03 3.63
N ILE A 113 6.40 22.79 3.31
CA ILE A 113 7.80 22.38 3.30
C ILE A 113 8.59 23.26 2.33
N LYS A 114 8.07 23.47 1.12
CA LYS A 114 8.70 24.38 0.14
C LYS A 114 8.71 25.84 0.60
N MET A 115 7.63 26.34 1.20
CA MET A 115 7.56 27.70 1.77
C MET A 115 8.63 27.92 2.85
N LYS A 116 8.80 26.97 3.78
CA LYS A 116 9.82 27.04 4.84
C LYS A 116 11.23 27.14 4.26
N LYS A 117 11.50 26.42 3.17
CA LYS A 117 12.78 26.51 2.45
C LYS A 117 13.00 27.89 1.83
N ILE A 118 12.00 28.39 1.11
CA ILE A 118 12.04 29.72 0.49
C ILE A 118 12.26 30.80 1.55
N LYS A 119 11.58 30.69 2.70
CA LYS A 119 11.81 31.55 3.85
C LYS A 119 13.23 31.47 4.38
N SER A 120 13.78 30.27 4.57
CA SER A 120 15.16 30.11 5.03
C SER A 120 16.18 30.74 4.07
N ILE A 121 15.96 30.62 2.76
CA ILE A 121 16.79 31.27 1.73
C ILE A 121 16.70 32.80 1.86
N HIS A 122 15.49 33.34 2.00
CA HIS A 122 15.30 34.77 2.24
C HIS A 122 16.07 35.23 3.46
N GLU A 123 15.92 34.55 4.60
CA GLU A 123 16.58 34.93 5.87
C GLU A 123 18.11 34.80 5.82
N ASN A 124 18.65 33.96 4.94
CA ASN A 124 20.09 33.86 4.71
C ASN A 124 20.64 35.02 3.86
N HIS A 125 19.85 35.55 2.93
CA HIS A 125 20.24 36.67 2.05
C HIS A 125 19.86 38.03 2.61
N TYR A 126 18.81 38.10 3.40
CA TYR A 126 18.14 39.31 3.88
C TYR A 126 17.95 39.27 5.39
N LYS A 127 16.92 39.95 5.89
CA LYS A 127 16.61 39.99 7.32
C LYS A 127 15.55 38.94 7.67
N PRO A 128 15.49 38.53 8.94
CA PRO A 128 14.36 37.76 9.46
C PRO A 128 13.03 38.46 9.18
N LEU A 129 12.03 37.68 8.77
CA LEU A 129 10.67 38.15 8.54
C LEU A 129 9.94 38.27 9.88
N ILE A 130 9.93 39.47 10.46
CA ILE A 130 9.31 39.77 11.75
C ILE A 130 8.26 40.87 11.64
N ASP A 131 7.18 40.73 12.39
CA ASP A 131 6.10 41.71 12.49
C ASP A 131 6.48 42.92 13.36
N GLU A 132 5.55 43.86 13.54
CA GLU A 132 5.77 45.06 14.36
C GLU A 132 6.00 44.76 15.86
N ASN A 133 5.62 43.57 16.33
CA ASN A 133 5.81 43.10 17.70
C ASN A 133 7.13 42.34 17.89
N GLY A 134 7.86 42.06 16.79
CA GLY A 134 9.07 41.24 16.78
C GLY A 134 8.78 39.74 16.74
N ASP A 135 7.54 39.34 16.49
CA ASP A 135 7.13 37.96 16.26
C ASP A 135 7.31 37.58 14.79
N ASP A 136 7.29 36.30 14.47
CA ASP A 136 7.41 35.81 13.09
C ASP A 136 6.25 36.34 12.23
N SER A 137 6.54 37.04 11.13
CA SER A 137 5.49 37.59 10.24
C SER A 137 4.78 36.49 9.43
N VAL A 138 5.36 35.29 9.37
CA VAL A 138 4.80 34.11 8.70
C VAL A 138 4.14 33.22 9.75
N ASN A 139 2.91 33.56 10.11
CA ASN A 139 2.11 32.76 11.03
C ASN A 139 1.41 31.60 10.31
N GLU A 140 1.72 30.37 10.71
CA GLU A 140 0.98 29.18 10.29
C GLU A 140 -0.30 29.04 11.13
N LEU A 141 -1.47 29.16 10.49
CA LEU A 141 -2.74 28.89 11.18
C LEU A 141 -2.91 27.38 11.39
N GLU A 142 -3.52 26.94 12.49
CA GLU A 142 -3.94 25.54 12.64
C GLU A 142 -5.13 25.20 11.72
N TYR A 143 -5.41 23.91 11.51
CA TYR A 143 -6.65 23.52 10.82
C TYR A 143 -7.84 23.83 11.72
N ASN A 144 -8.99 24.18 11.14
CA ASN A 144 -10.22 24.35 11.90
C ASN A 144 -10.64 23.02 12.53
N SER A 145 -11.28 23.07 13.70
CA SER A 145 -11.71 21.89 14.44
C SER A 145 -13.13 21.43 14.07
N ASP A 146 -13.64 21.82 12.89
CA ASP A 146 -14.94 21.35 12.40
C ASP A 146 -14.83 19.89 11.91
N SER A 147 -15.20 18.97 12.80
CA SER A 147 -15.12 17.51 12.64
C SER A 147 -15.94 16.98 11.46
N GLN A 148 -16.90 17.77 10.95
CA GLN A 148 -17.80 17.39 9.87
C GLN A 148 -17.33 17.88 8.49
N SER A 149 -16.16 18.53 8.43
CA SER A 149 -15.49 18.88 7.19
C SER A 149 -15.03 17.66 6.39
N ASP A 150 -14.84 17.84 5.09
CA ASP A 150 -14.44 16.77 4.17
C ASP A 150 -13.06 16.21 4.55
N LEU A 151 -12.16 17.06 5.07
CA LEU A 151 -10.85 16.65 5.57
C LEU A 151 -10.98 15.55 6.64
N TYR A 152 -11.77 15.77 7.70
CA TYR A 152 -11.83 14.80 8.80
C TYR A 152 -12.72 13.61 8.49
N LYS A 153 -13.75 13.75 7.64
CA LYS A 153 -14.49 12.61 7.10
C LYS A 153 -13.59 11.69 6.29
N ASN A 154 -12.75 12.26 5.41
CA ASN A 154 -11.78 11.50 4.64
C ASN A 154 -10.75 10.82 5.54
N LYS A 155 -10.21 11.52 6.54
CA LYS A 155 -9.28 10.93 7.53
C LYS A 155 -9.90 9.78 8.31
N LEU A 156 -11.16 9.91 8.73
CA LEU A 156 -11.87 8.83 9.42
C LEU A 156 -11.98 7.59 8.53
N ILE A 157 -12.45 7.76 7.29
CA ILE A 157 -12.59 6.67 6.33
C ILE A 157 -11.22 6.04 6.01
N GLU A 158 -10.20 6.86 5.81
CA GLU A 158 -8.83 6.40 5.57
C GLU A 158 -8.30 5.56 6.74
N ASN A 159 -8.44 6.04 7.98
CA ASN A 159 -7.95 5.34 9.16
C ASN A 159 -8.71 4.03 9.43
N ILE A 160 -10.01 3.99 9.15
CA ILE A 160 -10.80 2.76 9.17
C ILE A 160 -10.28 1.76 8.13
N ASN A 161 -10.00 2.21 6.90
CA ASN A 161 -9.43 1.35 5.86
C ASN A 161 -8.02 0.87 6.21
N ASN A 162 -7.22 1.69 6.88
CA ASN A 162 -5.89 1.32 7.37
C ASN A 162 -6.00 0.29 8.50
N ALA A 163 -7.01 0.39 9.38
CA ALA A 163 -7.33 -0.64 10.37
C ALA A 163 -7.66 -1.99 9.73
N TYR A 164 -8.55 -2.01 8.73
CA TYR A 164 -8.82 -3.25 7.97
C TYR A 164 -7.59 -3.78 7.24
N SER A 165 -6.73 -2.92 6.73
CA SER A 165 -5.48 -3.33 6.05
C SER A 165 -4.53 -4.04 7.03
N LEU A 166 -4.37 -3.48 8.24
CA LEU A 166 -3.60 -4.10 9.31
C LEU A 166 -4.11 -5.49 9.68
N LEU A 167 -5.43 -5.63 9.81
CA LEU A 167 -6.06 -6.90 10.14
C LEU A 167 -5.86 -7.93 9.02
N ASN A 168 -6.00 -7.49 7.76
CA ASN A 168 -5.81 -8.33 6.57
C ASN A 168 -4.35 -8.70 6.25
N GLU A 169 -3.36 -8.03 6.86
CA GLU A 169 -1.95 -8.43 6.72
C GLU A 169 -1.60 -9.70 7.48
N ASN A 170 -2.18 -9.84 8.66
CA ASN A 170 -1.98 -11.00 9.53
C ASN A 170 -3.07 -12.04 9.36
N ASN A 171 -4.23 -11.64 8.83
CA ASN A 171 -5.33 -12.53 8.64
C ASN A 171 -5.44 -12.97 7.19
N GLU A 172 -5.53 -14.28 7.02
CA GLU A 172 -5.75 -14.89 5.73
C GLU A 172 -7.24 -14.98 5.41
N GLU A 173 -8.09 -14.61 6.37
CA GLU A 173 -9.46 -14.18 6.13
C GLU A 173 -9.47 -12.69 5.80
N ILE A 174 -10.03 -12.37 4.63
CA ILE A 174 -10.31 -10.98 4.25
C ILE A 174 -11.40 -10.50 5.20
N HIS A 175 -11.02 -9.72 6.20
CA HIS A 175 -11.96 -8.92 6.98
C HIS A 175 -12.71 -8.02 6.00
N ILE A 176 -14.03 -8.14 6.04
CA ILE A 176 -14.93 -7.44 5.15
C ILE A 176 -14.93 -5.97 5.57
N CYS A 177 -14.37 -5.09 4.73
CA CYS A 177 -14.47 -3.65 4.92
C CYS A 177 -15.93 -3.18 4.90
N MET A 178 -16.21 -2.01 5.48
CA MET A 178 -17.52 -1.36 5.33
C MET A 178 -17.87 -1.13 3.86
N LEU A 179 -19.11 -1.44 3.47
CA LEU A 179 -19.63 -1.16 2.13
C LEU A 179 -20.08 0.29 2.00
N PHE A 180 -19.55 1.00 1.01
CA PHE A 180 -19.91 2.40 0.74
C PHE A 180 -20.77 2.53 -0.52
N ASN A 181 -21.71 3.47 -0.46
CA ASN A 181 -22.36 4.00 -1.65
C ASN A 181 -21.42 4.98 -2.36
N PHE A 182 -21.10 4.67 -3.61
CA PHE A 182 -20.29 5.54 -4.44
C PHE A 182 -21.14 6.37 -5.39
N GLY A 183 -20.92 7.68 -5.29
CA GLY A 183 -21.60 8.71 -6.06
C GLY A 183 -23.02 9.01 -5.59
N LYS A 184 -23.57 10.13 -6.06
CA LYS A 184 -24.93 10.56 -5.71
C LYS A 184 -25.95 9.57 -6.24
N ASP A 185 -26.71 8.96 -5.34
CA ASP A 185 -27.88 8.16 -5.63
C ASP A 185 -29.05 8.69 -4.78
N ASP A 186 -30.24 8.77 -5.37
CA ASP A 186 -31.46 9.18 -4.65
C ASP A 186 -31.93 8.05 -3.70
N ASN A 187 -31.46 6.82 -3.90
CA ASN A 187 -31.72 5.65 -3.05
C ASN A 187 -30.59 5.45 -2.02
N LYS A 188 -30.78 6.00 -0.83
CA LYS A 188 -29.89 5.97 0.34
C LYS A 188 -29.83 4.61 1.08
N GLU A 189 -29.93 3.48 0.36
CA GLU A 189 -30.05 2.13 0.97
C GLU A 189 -28.82 1.72 1.82
N PHE A 190 -27.71 2.46 1.76
CA PHE A 190 -26.49 2.23 2.56
C PHE A 190 -26.01 3.49 3.32
N ASP A 191 -26.88 4.48 3.57
CA ASP A 191 -26.59 5.62 4.47
C ASP A 191 -27.00 5.34 5.93
N GLU A 192 -27.12 4.06 6.29
CA GLU A 192 -27.53 3.62 7.61
C GLU A 192 -26.38 3.70 8.63
N ASP A 193 -26.76 3.68 9.90
CA ASP A 193 -25.84 3.70 11.05
C ASP A 193 -24.89 2.49 11.01
N ARG A 194 -23.58 2.74 11.00
CA ARG A 194 -22.51 1.74 10.85
C ARG A 194 -22.03 1.13 12.16
N THR A 195 -22.84 1.21 13.21
CA THR A 195 -22.46 0.70 14.54
C THR A 195 -22.10 -0.78 14.51
N GLU A 196 -22.84 -1.63 13.78
CA GLU A 196 -22.58 -3.07 13.74
C GLU A 196 -21.22 -3.38 13.08
N GLU A 197 -20.90 -2.76 11.95
CA GLU A 197 -19.60 -2.96 11.29
C GLU A 197 -18.43 -2.43 12.12
N ILE A 198 -18.65 -1.34 12.87
CA ILE A 198 -17.64 -0.83 13.82
C ILE A 198 -17.45 -1.78 14.98
N ASP A 199 -18.52 -2.33 15.57
CA ASP A 199 -18.41 -3.28 16.67
C ASP A 199 -17.64 -4.54 16.25
N LEU A 200 -17.87 -5.06 15.03
CA LEU A 200 -17.07 -6.15 14.46
C LEU A 200 -15.59 -5.79 14.32
N LEU A 201 -15.29 -4.59 13.80
CA LEU A 201 -13.91 -4.12 13.68
C LEU A 201 -13.21 -4.02 15.06
N LEU A 202 -13.92 -3.61 16.10
CA LEU A 202 -13.39 -3.55 17.46
C LEU A 202 -13.07 -4.95 18.02
N GLU A 203 -13.94 -5.93 17.75
CA GLU A 203 -13.70 -7.33 18.12
C GLU A 203 -12.46 -7.89 17.41
N ASP A 204 -12.33 -7.63 16.10
CA ASP A 204 -11.19 -8.07 15.29
C ASP A 204 -9.86 -7.48 15.82
N ILE A 205 -9.85 -6.21 16.21
CA ILE A 205 -8.66 -5.55 16.80
C ILE A 205 -8.23 -6.22 18.12
N ASP A 206 -9.17 -6.59 18.99
CA ASP A 206 -8.81 -7.26 20.26
C ASP A 206 -8.26 -8.68 20.03
N GLN A 207 -8.87 -9.40 19.08
CA GLN A 207 -8.54 -10.80 18.74
C GLN A 207 -7.28 -10.95 17.88
N MET A 208 -6.80 -9.89 17.22
CA MET A 208 -5.62 -9.90 16.38
C MET A 208 -4.39 -10.52 17.08
N ASN A 209 -3.83 -11.62 16.57
CA ASN A 209 -2.60 -12.20 17.12
C ASN A 209 -1.36 -11.56 16.49
N ILE A 210 -0.35 -11.25 17.31
CA ILE A 210 0.93 -10.68 16.88
C ILE A 210 2.04 -11.71 17.14
N ASN A 211 2.74 -12.12 16.09
CA ASN A 211 3.87 -13.02 16.21
C ASN A 211 5.04 -12.31 16.93
N ALA A 212 5.80 -13.05 17.74
CA ALA A 212 6.96 -12.54 18.45
C ALA A 212 8.03 -11.96 17.48
N ASN A 213 8.17 -12.56 16.30
CA ASN A 213 9.15 -12.12 15.30
C ASN A 213 8.79 -10.77 14.66
N ASP A 214 7.51 -10.44 14.59
CA ASP A 214 7.00 -9.23 13.91
C ASP A 214 6.64 -8.12 14.90
N LYS A 215 6.95 -8.34 16.19
CA LYS A 215 6.45 -7.53 17.29
C LYS A 215 6.81 -6.05 17.19
N GLU A 216 8.02 -5.70 16.74
CA GLU A 216 8.41 -4.29 16.62
C GLU A 216 7.69 -3.59 15.45
N GLU A 217 7.50 -4.28 14.33
CA GLU A 217 6.77 -3.75 13.18
C GLU A 217 5.30 -3.47 13.54
N PHE A 218 4.65 -4.46 14.17
CA PHE A 218 3.27 -4.31 14.62
C PHE A 218 3.10 -3.23 15.69
N LYS A 219 4.08 -3.05 16.57
CA LYS A 219 4.09 -1.94 17.53
C LYS A 219 3.97 -0.60 16.81
N ASN A 220 4.79 -0.38 15.80
CA ASN A 220 4.83 0.87 15.04
C ASN A 220 3.52 1.11 14.28
N LYS A 221 2.95 0.08 13.65
CA LYS A 221 1.65 0.15 12.96
C LYS A 221 0.51 0.47 13.93
N LEU A 222 0.42 -0.24 15.06
CA LEU A 222 -0.61 0.01 16.07
C LEU A 222 -0.48 1.41 16.69
N LEU A 223 0.75 1.88 16.98
CA LEU A 223 1.00 3.24 17.46
C LEU A 223 0.58 4.29 16.43
N TYR A 224 0.84 4.06 15.15
CA TYR A 224 0.38 4.95 14.08
C TYR A 224 -1.14 5.10 14.09
N LEU A 225 -1.91 4.01 14.05
CA LEU A 225 -3.37 4.08 14.05
C LEU A 225 -3.91 4.71 15.32
N TYR A 226 -3.35 4.36 16.48
CA TYR A 226 -3.70 5.02 17.74
C TYR A 226 -3.50 6.54 17.65
N ASN A 227 -2.34 6.99 17.16
CA ASN A 227 -2.03 8.42 17.05
C ASN A 227 -2.93 9.15 16.04
N GLU A 228 -3.29 8.51 14.93
CA GLU A 228 -4.21 9.10 13.95
C GLU A 228 -5.64 9.22 14.51
N PHE A 229 -6.13 8.20 15.22
CA PHE A 229 -7.42 8.30 15.92
C PHE A 229 -7.37 9.26 17.12
N ASP A 230 -6.24 9.40 17.81
CA ASP A 230 -6.06 10.38 18.89
C ASP A 230 -6.09 11.83 18.36
N LYS A 231 -5.46 12.09 17.20
CA LYS A 231 -5.56 13.39 16.51
C LYS A 231 -6.99 13.70 16.08
N LEU A 232 -7.70 12.71 15.51
CA LEU A 232 -9.12 12.86 15.18
C LEU A 232 -9.94 13.15 16.44
N TRP A 233 -9.71 12.40 17.51
CA TRP A 233 -10.44 12.60 18.77
C TRP A 233 -10.29 14.03 19.31
N LYS A 234 -9.09 14.61 19.28
CA LYS A 234 -8.88 16.01 19.71
C LYS A 234 -9.73 17.01 18.93
N VAL A 235 -9.84 16.82 17.62
CA VAL A 235 -10.71 17.65 16.76
C VAL A 235 -12.18 17.50 17.18
N PHE A 236 -12.64 16.25 17.37
CA PHE A 236 -14.01 15.98 17.82
C PHE A 236 -14.28 16.53 19.22
N GLU A 237 -13.33 16.44 20.15
CA GLU A 237 -13.44 16.98 21.51
C GLU A 237 -13.60 18.50 21.49
N GLU A 238 -12.78 19.21 20.69
CA GLU A 238 -12.89 20.65 20.50
C GLU A 238 -14.22 21.05 19.85
N ASP A 239 -14.66 20.35 18.80
CA ASP A 239 -15.94 20.62 18.11
C ASP A 239 -17.15 20.38 19.02
N ASN A 240 -17.10 19.31 19.83
CA ASN A 240 -18.14 18.97 20.80
C ASN A 240 -18.16 19.96 21.97
N THR A 241 -17.02 20.53 22.37
CA THR A 241 -16.96 21.55 23.42
C THR A 241 -17.60 22.87 22.98
N ASN A 242 -17.54 23.15 21.67
CA ASN A 242 -18.08 24.37 21.07
C ASN A 242 -19.57 24.26 20.67
N ASN A 243 -20.21 23.10 20.85
CA ASN A 243 -21.59 22.84 20.41
C ASN A 243 -22.43 22.14 21.50
N ASP A 244 -23.74 22.36 21.48
CA ASP A 244 -24.67 21.73 22.44
C ASP A 244 -24.99 20.25 22.12
N GLU A 245 -24.63 19.77 20.92
CA GLU A 245 -24.90 18.41 20.43
C GLU A 245 -23.60 17.67 20.09
N ILE A 246 -23.51 16.40 20.52
CA ILE A 246 -22.39 15.51 20.18
C ILE A 246 -22.43 15.23 18.68
N LYS A 247 -21.32 15.52 17.99
CA LYS A 247 -21.19 15.37 16.54
C LYS A 247 -21.23 13.89 16.10
N ASN A 248 -21.80 13.65 14.93
CA ASN A 248 -21.82 12.35 14.27
C ASN A 248 -20.40 11.76 14.15
N ASN A 249 -20.25 10.46 14.40
CA ASN A 249 -18.99 9.69 14.45
C ASN A 249 -18.05 9.95 15.66
N SER A 250 -18.42 10.81 16.61
CA SER A 250 -17.64 11.02 17.84
C SER A 250 -17.40 9.71 18.60
N GLU A 251 -18.45 8.88 18.73
CA GLU A 251 -18.39 7.59 19.42
C GLU A 251 -17.46 6.61 18.69
N THR A 252 -17.57 6.52 17.35
CA THR A 252 -16.72 5.65 16.52
C THR A 252 -15.23 5.99 16.69
N VAL A 253 -14.86 7.27 16.59
CA VAL A 253 -13.47 7.73 16.71
C VAL A 253 -12.90 7.35 18.08
N LEU A 254 -13.68 7.59 19.14
CA LEU A 254 -13.24 7.30 20.51
C LEU A 254 -13.08 5.79 20.77
N LYS A 255 -14.05 4.98 20.33
CA LYS A 255 -14.00 3.52 20.47
C LYS A 255 -12.78 2.93 19.76
N LEU A 256 -12.53 3.31 18.50
CA LEU A 256 -11.38 2.83 17.74
C LEU A 256 -10.06 3.27 18.38
N ARG A 257 -9.94 4.55 18.78
CA ARG A 257 -8.79 5.05 19.55
C ARG A 257 -8.50 4.16 20.77
N ASN A 258 -9.53 3.89 21.57
CA ASN A 258 -9.41 3.10 22.78
C ASN A 258 -9.12 1.62 22.50
N ALA A 259 -9.64 1.04 21.42
CA ALA A 259 -9.34 -0.33 21.01
C ALA A 259 -7.84 -0.50 20.70
N PHE A 260 -7.26 0.39 19.90
CA PHE A 260 -5.82 0.35 19.63
C PHE A 260 -4.98 0.58 20.89
N ALA A 261 -5.38 1.51 21.76
CA ALA A 261 -4.72 1.73 23.04
C ALA A 261 -4.74 0.47 23.94
N LYS A 262 -5.90 -0.20 24.05
CA LYS A 262 -6.05 -1.46 24.80
C LYS A 262 -5.17 -2.56 24.21
N LYS A 263 -5.15 -2.69 22.88
CA LYS A 263 -4.33 -3.70 22.18
C LYS A 263 -2.83 -3.48 22.40
N LEU A 264 -2.35 -2.24 22.24
CA LEU A 264 -0.97 -1.87 22.53
C LEU A 264 -0.58 -2.23 23.97
N LYS A 265 -1.40 -1.84 24.96
CA LYS A 265 -1.10 -2.13 26.37
C LYS A 265 -1.06 -3.62 26.70
N LYS A 266 -1.89 -4.43 26.06
CA LYS A 266 -1.94 -5.90 26.21
C LYS A 266 -0.68 -6.56 25.66
N GLU A 267 -0.28 -6.21 24.44
CA GLU A 267 0.83 -6.88 23.74
C GLU A 267 2.22 -6.36 24.18
N TYR A 268 2.31 -5.10 24.63
CA TYR A 268 3.55 -4.42 24.99
C TYR A 268 3.53 -3.91 26.44
N PHE A 269 3.13 -4.79 27.37
CA PHE A 269 2.96 -4.46 28.78
C PHE A 269 4.23 -3.93 29.49
N ASN A 270 5.42 -4.25 28.98
CA ASN A 270 6.71 -3.81 29.53
C ASN A 270 7.22 -2.48 28.95
N ASP A 271 6.53 -1.91 27.96
CA ASP A 271 6.99 -0.70 27.28
C ASP A 271 6.43 0.55 27.97
N ASN A 272 7.32 1.37 28.55
CA ASN A 272 6.94 2.56 29.34
C ASN A 272 6.17 3.61 28.51
N GLU A 273 6.52 3.78 27.23
CA GLU A 273 5.84 4.73 26.35
C GLU A 273 4.39 4.27 26.13
N ILE A 274 4.20 2.98 25.88
CA ILE A 274 2.87 2.40 25.69
C ILE A 274 2.05 2.42 26.99
N GLN A 275 2.67 2.17 28.14
CA GLN A 275 1.95 2.25 29.42
C GLN A 275 1.46 3.67 29.74
N SER A 276 2.11 4.70 29.20
CA SER A 276 1.71 6.10 29.38
C SER A 276 0.45 6.51 28.61
N ILE A 277 0.05 5.72 27.59
CA ILE A 277 -1.16 5.97 26.78
C ILE A 277 -2.41 6.00 27.68
N GLN A 278 -3.29 6.97 27.50
CA GLN A 278 -4.52 7.07 28.29
C GLN A 278 -5.71 6.42 27.57
N ILE A 279 -6.46 5.59 28.30
CA ILE A 279 -7.78 5.10 27.87
C ILE A 279 -8.82 6.07 28.42
N ILE A 280 -9.62 6.65 27.54
CA ILE A 280 -10.61 7.67 27.88
C ILE A 280 -11.95 6.99 28.17
N ASP A 281 -12.73 7.49 29.12
CA ASP A 281 -14.07 6.95 29.41
C ASP A 281 -15.06 7.28 28.26
N GLU A 282 -15.69 6.23 27.73
CA GLU A 282 -16.64 6.29 26.61
C GLU A 282 -18.08 6.60 27.09
N SER A 283 -18.35 6.49 28.40
CA SER A 283 -19.72 6.42 28.95
C SER A 283 -20.63 7.62 28.63
N ASN A 284 -20.04 8.80 28.37
CA ASN A 284 -20.76 10.04 28.11
C ASN A 284 -20.81 10.46 26.63
N ILE A 285 -20.18 9.71 25.73
CA ILE A 285 -20.13 10.03 24.29
C ILE A 285 -21.03 9.06 23.53
N LYS A 286 -22.17 9.55 23.06
CA LYS A 286 -23.09 8.81 22.18
C LYS A 286 -23.40 9.65 20.96
N SER A 287 -23.19 9.08 19.79
CA SER A 287 -23.45 9.75 18.51
C SER A 287 -24.01 8.77 17.51
N SER A 288 -24.69 9.26 16.47
CA SER A 288 -24.89 8.46 15.27
C SER A 288 -23.53 8.08 14.65
N ASN A 289 -23.47 6.94 13.97
CA ASN A 289 -22.27 6.47 13.27
C ASN A 289 -22.53 6.41 11.75
N ILE A 290 -22.92 7.54 11.17
CA ILE A 290 -23.17 7.64 9.72
C ILE A 290 -21.85 7.98 9.03
N ILE A 291 -21.29 6.99 8.32
CA ILE A 291 -20.05 7.13 7.53
C ILE A 291 -20.41 6.95 6.05
N ASN A 292 -20.39 8.04 5.29
CA ASN A 292 -20.73 8.04 3.86
C ASN A 292 -19.78 8.93 3.04
N LEU A 293 -20.00 8.94 1.72
CA LEU A 293 -19.20 9.67 0.73
C LEU A 293 -19.98 10.82 0.08
N ASP A 294 -21.01 11.35 0.76
CA ASP A 294 -21.90 12.39 0.19
C ASP A 294 -21.17 13.70 -0.15
N HIS A 295 -19.99 13.93 0.45
CA HIS A 295 -19.10 15.04 0.11
C HIS A 295 -18.38 14.88 -1.23
N LEU A 296 -18.32 13.66 -1.77
CA LEU A 296 -17.83 13.44 -3.13
C LEU A 296 -18.90 13.90 -4.11
N ASN A 297 -18.67 15.07 -4.71
CA ASN A 297 -19.58 15.72 -5.66
C ASN A 297 -19.58 15.02 -7.05
N VAL A 298 -19.64 13.69 -7.08
CA VAL A 298 -19.54 12.85 -8.29
C VAL A 298 -20.83 12.05 -8.46
N ASP A 299 -21.42 12.09 -9.65
CA ASP A 299 -22.58 11.26 -9.96
C ASP A 299 -22.22 9.78 -10.00
N LYS A 300 -23.09 8.91 -9.48
CA LYS A 300 -22.87 7.45 -9.43
C LYS A 300 -22.51 6.85 -10.80
N SER A 301 -23.12 7.32 -11.88
CA SER A 301 -22.83 6.84 -13.24
C SER A 301 -21.41 7.17 -13.71
N ASN A 302 -20.77 8.17 -13.12
CA ASN A 302 -19.46 8.69 -13.53
C ASN A 302 -18.36 8.29 -12.54
N PHE A 303 -18.68 7.55 -11.47
CA PHE A 303 -17.73 7.28 -10.40
C PHE A 303 -16.55 6.40 -10.84
N ILE A 304 -16.78 5.42 -11.72
CA ILE A 304 -15.68 4.61 -12.30
C ILE A 304 -14.74 5.48 -13.12
N ASP A 305 -15.27 6.45 -13.87
CA ASP A 305 -14.46 7.38 -14.65
C ASP A 305 -13.68 8.35 -13.76
N TYR A 306 -14.28 8.82 -12.65
CA TYR A 306 -13.59 9.59 -11.62
C TYR A 306 -12.42 8.80 -11.02
N ILE A 307 -12.68 7.57 -10.53
CA ILE A 307 -11.64 6.68 -9.97
C ILE A 307 -10.52 6.41 -10.98
N SER A 308 -10.87 6.21 -12.25
CA SER A 308 -9.86 5.78 -13.23
C SER A 308 -9.02 6.94 -13.80
N ASN A 309 -9.61 8.13 -13.93
CA ASN A 309 -9.02 9.22 -14.72
C ASN A 309 -8.63 10.45 -13.87
N ASP A 310 -9.28 10.67 -12.72
CA ASP A 310 -8.98 11.82 -11.87
C ASP A 310 -7.93 11.44 -10.81
N ILE A 311 -6.75 12.08 -10.88
CA ILE A 311 -5.65 11.90 -9.92
C ILE A 311 -6.11 12.14 -8.47
N ASN A 312 -7.10 13.02 -8.27
CA ASN A 312 -7.64 13.33 -6.95
C ASN A 312 -8.43 12.18 -6.31
N SER A 313 -8.86 11.21 -7.13
CA SER A 313 -9.59 10.05 -6.64
C SER A 313 -8.70 9.06 -5.88
N LYS A 314 -7.37 9.28 -5.85
CA LYS A 314 -6.38 8.36 -5.26
C LYS A 314 -6.77 7.85 -3.88
N SER A 315 -7.22 8.75 -3.00
CA SER A 315 -7.64 8.41 -1.62
C SER A 315 -8.83 7.45 -1.54
N TYR A 316 -9.58 7.28 -2.64
CA TYR A 316 -10.76 6.43 -2.72
C TYR A 316 -10.56 5.17 -3.57
N ILE A 317 -9.44 5.05 -4.31
CA ILE A 317 -9.18 3.89 -5.19
C ILE A 317 -9.28 2.58 -4.40
N LYS A 318 -8.49 2.46 -3.32
CA LYS A 318 -8.48 1.24 -2.51
C LYS A 318 -9.87 0.93 -1.96
N LEU A 319 -10.56 1.92 -1.41
CA LEU A 319 -11.92 1.77 -0.88
C LEU A 319 -12.89 1.26 -1.95
N PHE A 320 -12.80 1.80 -3.17
CA PHE A 320 -13.61 1.40 -4.30
C PHE A 320 -13.37 -0.05 -4.71
N PHE A 321 -12.09 -0.45 -4.85
CA PHE A 321 -11.74 -1.82 -5.19
C PHE A 321 -12.04 -2.82 -4.05
N ASP A 322 -11.88 -2.41 -2.78
CA ASP A 322 -12.28 -3.20 -1.61
C ASP A 322 -13.79 -3.49 -1.64
N ASN A 323 -14.62 -2.49 -1.91
CA ASN A 323 -16.06 -2.69 -2.08
C ASN A 323 -16.42 -3.61 -3.25
N MET A 324 -15.66 -3.55 -4.36
CA MET A 324 -15.84 -4.51 -5.46
C MET A 324 -15.45 -5.94 -5.05
N LYS A 325 -14.35 -6.12 -4.30
CA LYS A 325 -13.94 -7.43 -3.78
C LYS A 325 -15.01 -8.02 -2.87
N ILE A 326 -15.61 -7.22 -1.99
CA ILE A 326 -16.71 -7.67 -1.13
C ILE A 326 -17.91 -8.12 -1.96
N LYS A 327 -18.31 -7.33 -2.98
CA LYS A 327 -19.40 -7.73 -3.89
C LYS A 327 -19.12 -9.06 -4.60
N VAL A 328 -17.86 -9.36 -4.93
CA VAL A 328 -17.46 -10.67 -5.49
C VAL A 328 -17.58 -11.78 -4.44
N LEU A 329 -17.11 -11.54 -3.21
CA LEU A 329 -17.18 -12.49 -2.11
C LEU A 329 -18.62 -12.80 -1.66
N MET A 330 -19.55 -11.85 -1.86
CA MET A 330 -20.98 -12.02 -1.54
C MET A 330 -21.76 -12.79 -2.63
N LEU A 331 -21.15 -13.13 -3.77
CA LEU A 331 -21.81 -13.96 -4.79
C LEU A 331 -21.96 -15.40 -4.27
N ASP A 332 -23.11 -16.02 -4.50
CA ASP A 332 -23.42 -17.40 -4.09
C ASP A 332 -22.28 -18.36 -4.46
N GLU A 333 -21.88 -19.23 -3.53
CA GLU A 333 -20.80 -20.22 -3.71
C GLU A 333 -21.01 -21.11 -4.96
N ASN A 334 -22.27 -21.30 -5.39
CA ASN A 334 -22.61 -22.09 -6.57
C ASN A 334 -22.52 -21.31 -7.89
N GLN A 335 -22.40 -19.98 -7.84
CA GLN A 335 -22.18 -19.15 -9.03
C GLN A 335 -20.69 -19.19 -9.39
N ASN A 336 -20.35 -19.84 -10.50
CA ASN A 336 -18.96 -19.88 -10.99
C ASN A 336 -18.60 -18.67 -11.88
N GLU A 337 -19.50 -17.69 -11.99
CA GLU A 337 -19.38 -16.55 -12.89
C GLU A 337 -19.66 -15.26 -12.14
N LEU A 338 -19.02 -14.17 -12.57
CA LEU A 338 -19.36 -12.83 -12.10
C LEU A 338 -20.76 -12.45 -12.57
N SER A 339 -21.46 -11.64 -11.78
CA SER A 339 -22.67 -10.98 -12.26
C SER A 339 -22.35 -10.02 -13.41
N ASP A 340 -23.28 -9.86 -14.35
CA ASP A 340 -23.13 -8.98 -15.52
C ASP A 340 -22.70 -7.55 -15.15
N GLY A 341 -23.19 -7.04 -14.02
CA GLY A 341 -22.83 -5.70 -13.51
C GLY A 341 -21.37 -5.63 -13.12
N ILE A 342 -20.92 -6.53 -12.24
CA ILE A 342 -19.51 -6.57 -11.77
C ILE A 342 -18.56 -6.78 -12.96
N TYR A 343 -18.90 -7.69 -13.88
CA TYR A 343 -18.07 -7.94 -15.06
C TYR A 343 -17.91 -6.69 -15.95
N LYS A 344 -19.00 -5.94 -16.20
CA LYS A 344 -18.95 -4.70 -16.98
C LYS A 344 -18.10 -3.62 -16.31
N ASP A 345 -18.23 -3.46 -15.00
CA ASP A 345 -17.45 -2.49 -14.23
C ASP A 345 -15.95 -2.80 -14.31
N ILE A 346 -15.58 -4.09 -14.14
CA ILE A 346 -14.19 -4.55 -14.29
C ILE A 346 -13.64 -4.29 -15.70
N LYS A 347 -14.44 -4.49 -16.74
CA LYS A 347 -14.02 -4.23 -18.13
C LYS A 347 -13.88 -2.75 -18.45
N LEU A 348 -14.73 -1.90 -17.86
CA LEU A 348 -14.60 -0.45 -17.98
C LEU A 348 -13.31 0.04 -17.30
N LEU A 349 -13.02 -0.45 -16.08
CA LEU A 349 -11.77 -0.19 -15.38
C LEU A 349 -10.54 -0.63 -16.20
N GLU A 350 -10.55 -1.86 -16.73
CA GLU A 350 -9.48 -2.38 -17.60
C GLU A 350 -9.24 -1.43 -18.79
N THR A 351 -10.31 -0.99 -19.44
CA THR A 351 -10.24 -0.08 -20.59
C THR A 351 -9.64 1.28 -20.22
N ASN A 352 -10.08 1.87 -19.11
CA ASN A 352 -9.60 3.17 -18.66
C ASN A 352 -8.12 3.10 -18.22
N ILE A 353 -7.72 2.07 -17.47
CA ILE A 353 -6.33 1.86 -17.06
C ILE A 353 -5.44 1.66 -18.28
N MET A 354 -5.86 0.84 -19.25
CA MET A 354 -5.09 0.60 -20.47
C MET A 354 -4.93 1.87 -21.31
N LYS A 355 -5.92 2.77 -21.34
CA LYS A 355 -5.81 4.08 -21.96
C LYS A 355 -4.76 4.94 -21.26
N LYS A 356 -4.80 5.03 -19.93
CA LYS A 356 -3.82 5.77 -19.12
C LYS A 356 -2.39 5.23 -19.29
N ILE A 357 -2.23 3.92 -19.46
CA ILE A 357 -0.94 3.31 -19.84
C ILE A 357 -0.46 3.81 -21.21
N GLN A 358 -1.34 3.92 -22.21
CA GLN A 358 -0.95 4.45 -23.53
C GLN A 358 -0.58 5.93 -23.44
N ASP A 359 -1.33 6.71 -22.66
CA ASP A 359 -1.05 8.14 -22.46
C ASP A 359 0.34 8.32 -21.82
N MET A 360 0.64 7.59 -20.73
CA MET A 360 1.96 7.58 -20.06
C MET A 360 3.12 7.24 -21.01
N LYS A 361 2.89 6.32 -21.96
CA LYS A 361 3.88 5.96 -23.00
C LYS A 361 4.00 7.00 -24.10
N SER A 362 2.97 7.80 -24.34
CA SER A 362 2.99 8.81 -25.39
C SER A 362 3.73 10.09 -25.00
N TYR A 363 3.89 10.34 -23.69
CA TYR A 363 4.55 11.56 -23.21
C TYR A 363 6.00 11.66 -23.69
N SER A 364 6.38 12.88 -24.07
CA SER A 364 7.72 13.20 -24.57
C SER A 364 8.72 13.48 -23.44
N SER A 365 8.24 13.84 -22.26
CA SER A 365 9.02 14.19 -21.06
C SER A 365 8.34 13.65 -19.81
N ALA A 366 9.12 13.37 -18.77
CA ALA A 366 8.63 12.95 -17.46
C ALA A 366 8.16 14.10 -16.57
N GLU A 367 8.41 15.35 -16.98
CA GLU A 367 8.13 16.54 -16.18
C GLU A 367 6.63 16.74 -15.95
N GLY A 368 6.21 16.85 -14.69
CA GLY A 368 4.80 17.02 -14.29
C GLY A 368 3.94 15.74 -14.29
N HIS A 369 4.54 14.56 -14.45
CA HIS A 369 3.80 13.29 -14.54
C HIS A 369 3.99 12.36 -13.32
N PHE A 370 4.48 12.89 -12.19
CA PHE A 370 4.69 12.09 -10.98
C PHE A 370 3.36 11.57 -10.40
N GLU A 371 2.41 12.46 -10.17
CA GLU A 371 1.10 12.19 -9.57
C GLU A 371 0.28 11.26 -10.48
N GLU A 372 0.45 11.41 -11.79
CA GLU A 372 -0.17 10.51 -12.76
C GLU A 372 0.43 9.10 -12.70
N ALA A 373 1.76 8.97 -12.57
CA ALA A 373 2.42 7.69 -12.41
C ALA A 373 2.02 6.99 -11.10
N ASP A 374 1.96 7.75 -10.01
CA ASP A 374 1.55 7.30 -8.69
C ASP A 374 0.09 6.82 -8.70
N HIS A 375 -0.82 7.61 -9.26
CA HIS A 375 -2.22 7.22 -9.47
C HIS A 375 -2.36 5.96 -10.35
N LEU A 376 -1.55 5.84 -11.42
CA LEU A 376 -1.58 4.68 -12.30
C LEU A 376 -1.15 3.39 -11.57
N LEU A 377 -0.10 3.47 -10.75
CA LEU A 377 0.37 2.34 -9.96
C LEU A 377 -0.67 1.90 -8.93
N GLU A 378 -1.32 2.84 -8.23
CA GLU A 378 -2.39 2.54 -7.28
C GLU A 378 -3.59 1.86 -7.98
N LEU A 379 -3.97 2.33 -9.18
CA LEU A 379 -5.02 1.67 -9.98
C LEU A 379 -4.64 0.25 -10.39
N ILE A 380 -3.42 0.05 -10.91
CA ILE A 380 -2.98 -1.26 -11.39
C ILE A 380 -2.88 -2.25 -10.23
N SER A 381 -2.34 -1.85 -9.07
CA SER A 381 -2.24 -2.73 -7.90
C SER A 381 -3.62 -3.17 -7.41
N ASN A 382 -4.53 -2.23 -7.18
CA ASN A 382 -5.87 -2.56 -6.67
C ASN A 382 -6.72 -3.32 -7.69
N TYR A 383 -6.56 -3.03 -9.00
CA TYR A 383 -7.19 -3.81 -10.06
C TYR A 383 -6.67 -5.25 -10.08
N ASN A 384 -5.34 -5.44 -10.01
CA ASN A 384 -4.75 -6.77 -9.97
C ASN A 384 -5.17 -7.55 -8.73
N ASP A 385 -5.30 -6.91 -7.57
CA ASP A 385 -5.80 -7.54 -6.34
C ASP A 385 -7.26 -7.98 -6.51
N LEU A 386 -8.13 -7.16 -7.10
CA LEU A 386 -9.51 -7.54 -7.43
C LEU A 386 -9.54 -8.74 -8.39
N ILE A 387 -8.71 -8.75 -9.42
CA ILE A 387 -8.62 -9.90 -10.35
C ILE A 387 -8.16 -11.16 -9.62
N SER A 388 -7.21 -11.02 -8.69
CA SER A 388 -6.71 -12.13 -7.88
C SER A 388 -7.80 -12.73 -7.01
N VAL A 389 -8.66 -11.90 -6.40
CA VAL A 389 -9.86 -12.37 -5.67
C VAL A 389 -10.82 -13.11 -6.61
N CYS A 390 -11.15 -12.55 -7.78
CA CYS A 390 -12.01 -13.23 -8.76
C CYS A 390 -11.45 -14.60 -9.17
N ILE A 391 -10.13 -14.71 -9.36
CA ILE A 391 -9.45 -15.97 -9.71
C ILE A 391 -9.46 -16.94 -8.53
N HIS A 392 -9.13 -16.47 -7.33
CA HIS A 392 -9.11 -17.26 -6.09
C HIS A 392 -10.49 -17.88 -5.82
N GLU A 393 -11.55 -17.10 -5.99
CA GLU A 393 -12.94 -17.51 -5.80
C GLU A 393 -13.54 -18.30 -6.99
N ASN A 394 -12.74 -18.60 -8.01
CA ASN A 394 -13.17 -19.31 -9.21
C ASN A 394 -14.36 -18.64 -9.94
N LYS A 395 -14.44 -17.30 -9.93
CA LYS A 395 -15.52 -16.51 -10.56
C LYS A 395 -15.16 -16.04 -11.97
N VAL A 396 -14.18 -16.63 -12.63
CA VAL A 396 -13.70 -16.16 -13.95
C VAL A 396 -14.37 -16.97 -15.05
N ASN A 397 -15.06 -16.31 -15.97
CA ASN A 397 -15.76 -16.97 -17.10
C ASN A 397 -14.83 -17.90 -17.87
N ASP A 398 -15.22 -19.18 -17.95
CA ASP A 398 -14.43 -20.26 -18.55
C ASP A 398 -15.03 -20.78 -19.88
N ASP A 399 -16.04 -20.11 -20.41
CA ASP A 399 -16.82 -20.55 -21.58
C ASP A 399 -16.02 -20.60 -22.90
N GLY A 400 -14.75 -20.17 -22.91
CA GLY A 400 -13.83 -20.32 -24.04
C GLY A 400 -14.15 -19.39 -25.22
N VAL A 401 -15.16 -18.53 -25.09
CA VAL A 401 -15.63 -17.61 -26.14
C VAL A 401 -15.48 -16.13 -25.73
N THR A 402 -15.45 -15.81 -24.43
CA THR A 402 -15.41 -14.43 -23.92
C THR A 402 -14.01 -13.92 -23.52
N ASP A 403 -13.83 -12.59 -23.56
CA ASP A 403 -12.62 -11.88 -23.15
C ASP A 403 -12.37 -12.03 -21.64
N ILE A 404 -11.63 -13.07 -21.26
CA ILE A 404 -11.17 -13.29 -19.88
C ILE A 404 -10.62 -11.99 -19.28
N ILE A 405 -11.09 -11.65 -18.09
CA ILE A 405 -10.54 -10.57 -17.24
C ILE A 405 -9.12 -10.95 -16.84
N LYS A 406 -8.18 -10.01 -16.93
CA LYS A 406 -6.74 -10.30 -16.82
C LYS A 406 -6.05 -9.28 -15.95
N ALA A 407 -5.14 -9.75 -15.12
CA ALA A 407 -4.19 -8.88 -14.46
C ALA A 407 -3.34 -8.12 -15.50
N ILE A 408 -2.97 -6.90 -15.16
CA ILE A 408 -2.08 -6.05 -15.93
C ILE A 408 -0.65 -6.33 -15.46
N ASP A 409 0.19 -6.77 -16.39
CA ASP A 409 1.58 -7.14 -16.13
C ASP A 409 2.54 -6.03 -16.59
N ILE A 410 2.97 -5.19 -15.64
CA ILE A 410 3.97 -4.13 -15.87
C ILE A 410 5.33 -4.72 -16.25
N ASP A 411 5.69 -5.90 -15.72
CA ASP A 411 7.00 -6.52 -15.98
C ASP A 411 7.16 -6.98 -17.44
N SER A 412 6.05 -7.33 -18.10
CA SER A 412 6.02 -7.63 -19.53
C SER A 412 6.06 -6.40 -20.46
N ASP A 413 5.94 -5.19 -19.90
CA ASP A 413 5.83 -3.94 -20.62
C ASP A 413 7.08 -3.07 -20.42
N ASP A 414 8.15 -3.42 -21.13
CA ASP A 414 9.46 -2.77 -21.02
C ASP A 414 9.39 -1.24 -21.10
N GLU A 415 8.52 -0.67 -21.93
CA GLU A 415 8.39 0.77 -22.09
C GLU A 415 7.75 1.43 -20.85
N LEU A 416 6.61 0.90 -20.39
CA LEU A 416 5.94 1.42 -19.20
C LEU A 416 6.85 1.28 -17.98
N LYS A 417 7.43 0.09 -17.79
CA LYS A 417 8.34 -0.21 -16.68
C LYS A 417 9.53 0.75 -16.64
N ASN A 418 10.17 1.00 -17.78
CA ASN A 418 11.30 1.94 -17.85
C ASN A 418 10.88 3.38 -17.52
N ARG A 419 9.72 3.83 -18.00
CA ARG A 419 9.21 5.19 -17.72
C ARG A 419 8.89 5.38 -16.24
N LEU A 420 8.22 4.42 -15.61
CA LEU A 420 7.92 4.47 -14.18
C LEU A 420 9.19 4.42 -13.31
N LYS A 421 10.13 3.51 -13.64
CA LYS A 421 11.43 3.44 -12.96
C LYS A 421 12.28 4.69 -13.16
N TYR A 422 12.18 5.34 -14.33
CA TYR A 422 12.81 6.63 -14.59
C TYR A 422 12.30 7.70 -13.62
N ILE A 423 10.98 7.87 -13.49
CA ILE A 423 10.39 8.90 -12.61
C ILE A 423 10.86 8.69 -11.17
N ALA A 424 10.75 7.46 -10.66
CA ALA A 424 11.20 7.12 -9.31
C ALA A 424 12.70 7.41 -9.11
N THR A 425 13.55 7.02 -10.06
CA THR A 425 15.01 7.22 -9.95
C THR A 425 15.41 8.69 -10.07
N LYS A 426 14.73 9.47 -10.91
CA LYS A 426 14.94 10.92 -11.04
C LYS A 426 14.66 11.62 -9.70
N LYS A 427 13.52 11.32 -9.07
CA LYS A 427 13.13 11.84 -7.75
C LYS A 427 14.13 11.49 -6.64
N GLU A 428 14.61 10.26 -6.61
CA GLU A 428 15.64 9.83 -5.66
C GLU A 428 16.95 10.62 -5.83
N ASN A 429 17.46 10.69 -7.07
CA ASN A 429 18.70 11.43 -7.35
C ASN A 429 18.56 12.93 -6.99
N GLU A 430 17.41 13.54 -7.30
CA GLU A 430 17.10 14.92 -6.92
C GLU A 430 17.07 15.11 -5.40
N GLY A 431 16.41 14.22 -4.66
CA GLY A 431 16.39 14.25 -3.20
C GLY A 431 17.77 14.13 -2.57
N ILE A 432 18.58 13.16 -3.03
CA ILE A 432 19.95 12.96 -2.55
C ILE A 432 20.82 14.18 -2.87
N ASN A 433 20.71 14.74 -4.07
CA ASN A 433 21.47 15.93 -4.46
C ASN A 433 21.16 17.14 -3.57
N LYS A 434 19.88 17.33 -3.23
CA LYS A 434 19.44 18.41 -2.34
C LYS A 434 20.07 18.25 -0.96
N ILE A 435 19.95 17.05 -0.36
CA ILE A 435 20.56 16.73 0.93
C ILE A 435 22.08 16.93 0.89
N PHE A 436 22.74 16.42 -0.15
CA PHE A 436 24.20 16.51 -0.31
C PHE A 436 24.69 17.96 -0.44
N LYS A 437 24.01 18.80 -1.23
CA LYS A 437 24.39 20.21 -1.44
C LYS A 437 24.37 20.99 -0.12
N GLU A 438 23.38 20.74 0.72
CA GLU A 438 23.17 21.47 1.98
C GLU A 438 24.00 20.93 3.14
N ASN A 439 24.32 19.63 3.12
CA ASN A 439 25.02 18.93 4.19
C ASN A 439 26.35 18.33 3.71
N SER A 440 27.04 19.01 2.79
CA SER A 440 28.22 18.47 2.09
C SER A 440 29.34 18.02 3.04
N ASP A 441 29.45 18.64 4.21
CA ASP A 441 30.41 18.30 5.26
C ASP A 441 30.14 16.94 5.92
N LYS A 442 28.90 16.43 5.87
CA LYS A 442 28.52 15.11 6.40
C LYS A 442 28.87 13.95 5.46
N PHE A 443 29.16 14.24 4.19
CA PHE A 443 29.48 13.25 3.16
C PHE A 443 30.97 13.23 2.80
N LYS A 444 31.40 12.24 2.01
CA LYS A 444 32.75 12.23 1.42
C LYS A 444 32.80 13.26 0.30
N ASN A 445 33.27 14.46 0.61
CA ASN A 445 33.43 15.50 -0.39
C ASN A 445 34.73 15.29 -1.19
N ASN A 446 34.61 14.86 -2.45
CA ASN A 446 35.72 14.86 -3.40
C ASN A 446 35.67 16.15 -4.22
N GLU A 447 36.78 16.87 -4.34
CA GLU A 447 36.89 18.20 -4.99
C GLU A 447 36.29 18.30 -6.40
N ASN A 448 36.03 17.17 -7.08
CA ASN A 448 35.47 17.12 -8.44
C ASN A 448 34.02 16.59 -8.53
N LYS A 449 33.29 16.43 -7.41
CA LYS A 449 31.95 15.82 -7.41
C LYS A 449 30.91 16.61 -6.61
N GLU A 450 30.19 17.47 -7.32
CA GLU A 450 29.16 18.35 -6.74
C GLU A 450 27.76 17.73 -6.64
N LYS A 451 27.51 16.61 -7.32
CA LYS A 451 26.21 15.93 -7.37
C LYS A 451 26.38 14.42 -7.23
N PHE A 452 25.37 13.75 -6.70
CA PHE A 452 25.30 12.30 -6.55
C PHE A 452 25.48 11.58 -7.88
N GLU A 453 24.97 12.10 -9.00
CA GLU A 453 25.14 11.49 -10.32
C GLU A 453 26.62 11.37 -10.73
N ASN A 454 27.50 12.22 -10.18
CA ASN A 454 28.94 12.13 -10.40
C ASN A 454 29.58 10.93 -9.67
N TYR A 455 28.86 10.32 -8.71
CA TYR A 455 29.26 9.11 -7.98
C TYR A 455 28.77 7.83 -8.65
N ILE A 456 27.69 7.91 -9.43
CA ILE A 456 27.04 6.79 -10.10
C ILE A 456 27.91 6.29 -11.26
N ASN A 457 28.12 4.97 -11.32
CA ASN A 457 28.78 4.38 -12.46
C ASN A 457 27.87 4.42 -13.71
N THR A 458 28.36 5.06 -14.78
CA THR A 458 27.62 5.20 -16.04
C THR A 458 28.09 4.26 -17.14
N ASN A 459 29.14 3.46 -16.90
CA ASN A 459 29.77 2.59 -17.89
C ASN A 459 29.94 1.15 -17.39
N GLY A 460 29.90 0.18 -18.31
CA GLY A 460 30.11 -1.24 -18.02
C GLY A 460 28.83 -2.00 -17.64
N ASP A 461 28.97 -3.29 -17.35
CA ASP A 461 27.85 -4.21 -17.14
C ASP A 461 27.06 -3.93 -15.84
N ASP A 462 27.67 -3.24 -14.88
CA ASP A 462 27.04 -2.87 -13.59
C ASP A 462 26.17 -1.59 -13.69
N ALA A 463 26.14 -0.90 -14.83
CA ALA A 463 25.40 0.36 -14.98
C ALA A 463 23.91 0.13 -15.27
N ILE A 464 23.05 0.59 -14.37
CA ILE A 464 21.59 0.49 -14.50
C ILE A 464 21.03 1.83 -15.01
N ARG A 465 20.40 1.81 -16.18
CA ARG A 465 19.86 3.01 -16.84
C ARG A 465 18.39 2.81 -17.20
N PHE A 466 17.56 3.79 -16.86
CA PHE A 466 16.15 3.87 -17.25
C PHE A 466 15.92 4.99 -18.25
N THR A 467 14.91 4.85 -19.09
CA THR A 467 14.61 5.79 -20.18
C THR A 467 13.17 6.28 -20.13
N PHE A 468 12.97 7.56 -20.45
CA PHE A 468 11.66 8.16 -20.65
C PHE A 468 11.69 8.97 -21.96
N GLY A 469 11.08 8.45 -23.02
CA GLY A 469 11.23 9.04 -24.35
C GLY A 469 12.70 9.04 -24.80
N ASN A 470 13.26 10.24 -25.01
CA ASN A 470 14.67 10.42 -25.37
C ASN A 470 15.58 10.64 -24.15
N ASP A 471 14.99 10.84 -22.98
CA ASP A 471 15.72 11.12 -21.74
C ASP A 471 16.12 9.84 -21.02
N SER A 472 17.12 9.94 -20.16
CA SER A 472 17.55 8.79 -19.36
C SER A 472 18.17 9.19 -18.03
N VAL A 473 18.01 8.33 -17.04
CA VAL A 473 18.56 8.49 -15.70
C VAL A 473 19.30 7.22 -15.30
N ASN A 474 20.43 7.36 -14.61
CA ASN A 474 21.17 6.23 -14.06
C ASN A 474 20.76 6.00 -12.59
N LYS A 475 20.54 4.74 -12.23
CA LYS A 475 20.26 4.33 -10.84
C LYS A 475 21.58 4.18 -10.09
N GLY A 476 21.64 4.73 -8.88
CA GLY A 476 22.75 4.45 -7.97
C GLY A 476 22.71 3.00 -7.47
N THR A 477 23.88 2.39 -7.32
CA THR A 477 24.04 1.08 -6.67
C THR A 477 24.59 1.26 -5.25
N LEU A 478 24.52 0.22 -4.40
CA LEU A 478 25.19 0.21 -3.10
C LEU A 478 26.67 0.66 -3.15
N LYS A 479 27.40 0.26 -4.20
CA LYS A 479 28.79 0.68 -4.41
C LYS A 479 28.90 2.19 -4.60
N ASP A 480 27.95 2.80 -5.31
CA ASP A 480 27.95 4.24 -5.58
C ASP A 480 27.55 5.03 -4.33
N PHE A 481 26.55 4.57 -3.56
CA PHE A 481 26.20 5.17 -2.27
C PHE A 481 27.38 5.13 -1.27
N ASN A 482 28.11 4.00 -1.20
CA ASN A 482 29.29 3.87 -0.32
C ASN A 482 30.49 4.73 -0.74
N ARG A 483 30.52 5.23 -1.98
CA ARG A 483 31.48 6.27 -2.40
C ARG A 483 31.10 7.65 -1.89
N LEU A 484 29.80 7.92 -1.69
CA LEU A 484 29.28 9.17 -1.14
C LEU A 484 29.34 9.20 0.39
N LEU A 485 28.96 8.11 1.05
CA LEU A 485 28.84 8.04 2.52
C LEU A 485 30.21 7.92 3.22
N LYS A 486 30.38 8.60 4.36
CA LYS A 486 31.58 8.45 5.22
C LYS A 486 31.69 7.05 5.81
N SER A 487 30.59 6.55 6.37
CA SER A 487 30.45 5.19 6.88
C SER A 487 29.77 4.32 5.83
N PRO A 488 30.33 3.16 5.46
CA PRO A 488 29.70 2.28 4.48
C PRO A 488 28.43 1.64 5.07
N ALA A 489 27.40 1.53 4.24
CA ALA A 489 26.16 0.78 4.51
C ALA A 489 26.23 -0.63 3.90
N ASN A 490 25.41 -1.55 4.42
CA ASN A 490 25.35 -2.95 3.97
C ASN A 490 24.29 -3.19 2.89
N SER A 491 23.30 -2.31 2.76
CA SER A 491 22.23 -2.39 1.75
C SER A 491 21.92 -1.03 1.13
N GLU A 492 21.16 -1.01 0.02
CA GLU A 492 20.76 0.27 -0.61
C GLU A 492 19.78 1.01 0.30
N GLY A 493 18.88 0.29 0.98
CA GLY A 493 17.95 0.85 1.95
C GLY A 493 18.65 1.50 3.14
N GLU A 494 19.64 0.82 3.75
CA GLU A 494 20.45 1.38 4.84
C GLU A 494 21.21 2.64 4.39
N ALA A 495 21.70 2.64 3.16
CA ALA A 495 22.42 3.79 2.60
C ALA A 495 21.49 5.01 2.45
N ILE A 496 20.27 4.81 1.96
CA ILE A 496 19.28 5.88 1.82
C ILE A 496 18.83 6.40 3.20
N VAL A 497 18.56 5.51 4.17
CA VAL A 497 18.26 5.93 5.56
C VAL A 497 19.41 6.78 6.12
N SER A 498 20.65 6.34 5.93
CA SER A 498 21.83 7.09 6.36
C SER A 498 21.92 8.46 5.69
N ILE A 499 21.60 8.58 4.38
CA ILE A 499 21.56 9.87 3.68
C ILE A 499 20.49 10.77 4.30
N MET A 500 19.29 10.26 4.54
CA MET A 500 18.18 11.03 5.12
C MET A 500 18.48 11.51 6.54
N GLU A 501 19.13 10.69 7.37
CA GLU A 501 19.51 11.06 8.74
C GLU A 501 20.58 12.16 8.78
N ASN A 502 21.33 12.33 7.70
CA ASN A 502 22.25 13.44 7.53
C ASN A 502 21.56 14.71 7.00
N SER A 503 20.26 14.69 6.71
CA SER A 503 19.53 15.87 6.27
C SER A 503 19.23 16.83 7.42
N SER A 504 19.38 18.12 7.14
CA SER A 504 18.80 19.22 7.92
C SER A 504 17.48 19.75 7.33
N ASP A 505 17.12 19.31 6.11
CA ASP A 505 15.99 19.81 5.32
C ASP A 505 14.94 18.70 5.12
N GLU A 506 13.67 19.05 5.32
CA GLU A 506 12.53 18.17 5.06
C GLU A 506 12.23 18.00 3.56
N TYR A 507 12.67 18.93 2.71
CA TYR A 507 12.36 18.90 1.28
C TYR A 507 13.12 17.80 0.52
N GLY A 508 14.42 17.64 0.76
CA GLY A 508 15.20 16.54 0.16
C GLY A 508 14.68 15.16 0.59
N VAL A 509 14.21 15.05 1.83
CA VAL A 509 13.55 13.85 2.37
C VAL A 509 12.20 13.60 1.68
N SER A 510 11.44 14.65 1.36
CA SER A 510 10.16 14.55 0.64
C SER A 510 10.31 13.97 -0.77
N GLU A 511 11.37 14.34 -1.51
CA GLU A 511 11.62 13.78 -2.85
C GLU A 511 12.03 12.29 -2.80
N ILE A 512 12.82 11.91 -1.79
CA ILE A 512 13.13 10.49 -1.52
C ILE A 512 11.84 9.74 -1.16
N SER A 513 10.99 10.37 -0.34
CA SER A 513 9.69 9.85 0.03
C SER A 513 8.84 9.50 -1.20
N ASP A 514 8.70 10.45 -2.12
CA ASP A 514 7.95 10.28 -3.36
C ASP A 514 8.54 9.22 -4.28
N SER A 515 9.88 9.11 -4.35
CA SER A 515 10.53 8.01 -5.05
C SER A 515 10.14 6.64 -4.48
N TYR A 516 10.19 6.50 -3.15
CA TYR A 516 9.89 5.24 -2.49
C TYR A 516 8.40 4.87 -2.53
N LYS A 517 7.48 5.85 -2.61
CA LYS A 517 6.06 5.60 -2.94
C LYS A 517 5.92 4.89 -4.28
N LEU A 518 6.57 5.40 -5.33
CA LEU A 518 6.53 4.79 -6.66
C LEU A 518 7.22 3.42 -6.70
N LYS A 519 8.38 3.27 -6.03
CA LYS A 519 9.07 1.98 -5.95
C LYS A 519 8.20 0.92 -5.26
N LEU A 520 7.53 1.28 -4.17
CA LEU A 520 6.58 0.40 -3.49
C LEU A 520 5.39 0.03 -4.40
N GLY A 521 4.81 1.01 -5.11
CA GLY A 521 3.74 0.78 -6.07
C GLY A 521 4.16 -0.19 -7.19
N LEU A 522 5.39 -0.08 -7.69
CA LEU A 522 5.95 -1.02 -8.66
C LEU A 522 6.07 -2.45 -8.11
N ILE A 523 6.52 -2.63 -6.87
CA ILE A 523 6.57 -3.95 -6.22
C ILE A 523 5.16 -4.55 -6.06
N LYS A 524 4.18 -3.73 -5.65
CA LYS A 524 2.77 -4.17 -5.50
C LYS A 524 2.17 -4.59 -6.83
N CYS A 525 2.53 -3.91 -7.92
CA CYS A 525 2.10 -4.26 -9.27
C CYS A 525 2.82 -5.50 -9.85
N ALA A 526 3.98 -5.89 -9.31
CA ALA A 526 4.69 -7.10 -9.70
C ALA A 526 4.00 -8.36 -9.16
N SER A 527 4.23 -9.50 -9.81
CA SER A 527 3.77 -10.79 -9.27
C SER A 527 4.63 -11.17 -8.06
N PRO A 528 4.04 -11.80 -7.02
CA PRO A 528 4.81 -12.32 -5.90
C PRO A 528 5.97 -13.26 -6.29
N MET A 529 5.90 -13.92 -7.46
CA MET A 529 6.95 -14.82 -7.93
C MET A 529 8.10 -14.10 -8.68
N SER A 530 7.87 -12.89 -9.19
CA SER A 530 8.88 -12.07 -9.90
C SER A 530 9.59 -11.05 -9.01
N ARG A 531 9.09 -10.83 -7.79
CA ARG A 531 9.69 -9.90 -6.82
C ARG A 531 11.09 -10.34 -6.41
N ASP A 532 11.98 -9.36 -6.25
CA ASP A 532 13.31 -9.56 -5.68
C ASP A 532 13.26 -9.29 -4.17
N PRO A 533 13.57 -10.29 -3.31
CA PRO A 533 13.64 -10.11 -1.85
C PRO A 533 14.49 -8.92 -1.41
N LYS A 534 15.60 -8.67 -2.12
CA LYS A 534 16.49 -7.56 -1.77
C LYS A 534 15.83 -6.20 -2.01
N ASP A 535 15.11 -6.06 -3.11
CA ASP A 535 14.36 -4.83 -3.40
C ASP A 535 13.23 -4.62 -2.37
N ILE A 536 12.59 -5.71 -1.90
CA ILE A 536 11.59 -5.66 -0.82
C ILE A 536 12.22 -5.14 0.48
N ASP A 537 13.33 -5.74 0.92
CA ASP A 537 14.04 -5.36 2.15
C ASP A 537 14.52 -3.90 2.12
N ASP A 538 15.08 -3.48 0.98
CA ASP A 538 15.56 -2.11 0.79
C ASP A 538 14.41 -1.09 0.85
N ILE A 539 13.23 -1.42 0.29
CA ILE A 539 12.03 -0.58 0.39
C ILE A 539 11.47 -0.59 1.81
N ALA A 540 11.33 -1.76 2.44
CA ALA A 540 10.81 -1.88 3.80
C ALA A 540 11.66 -1.07 4.79
N THR A 541 13.00 -1.14 4.68
CA THR A 541 13.94 -0.38 5.51
C THR A 541 13.68 1.12 5.43
N VAL A 542 13.53 1.67 4.23
CA VAL A 542 13.32 3.10 4.01
C VAL A 542 11.90 3.52 4.36
N SER A 543 10.89 2.71 4.01
CA SER A 543 9.49 2.94 4.37
C SER A 543 9.26 2.94 5.88
N ASN A 544 9.94 2.07 6.63
CA ASN A 544 9.91 2.05 8.10
C ASN A 544 10.56 3.30 8.72
N LYS A 545 11.60 3.86 8.08
CA LYS A 545 12.10 5.19 8.49
C LYS A 545 11.08 6.30 8.21
N LEU A 546 10.29 6.11 7.17
CA LEU A 546 9.41 7.09 6.59
C LEU A 546 7.94 6.93 6.97
N ILE A 547 7.57 6.21 8.04
CA ILE A 547 6.21 5.73 8.45
C ILE A 547 4.99 6.64 8.15
N LYS A 548 5.16 7.92 7.81
CA LYS A 548 4.19 8.73 7.04
C LYS A 548 3.90 8.25 5.59
N ILE A 549 4.72 7.42 4.96
CA ILE A 549 4.66 7.12 3.50
C ILE A 549 3.78 5.91 3.15
N SER A 550 3.78 4.88 3.98
CA SER A 550 3.02 3.67 3.71
C SER A 550 1.76 3.70 4.56
N LYS A 551 0.71 4.35 4.04
CA LYS A 551 -0.67 4.19 4.52
C LYS A 551 -1.25 2.82 4.14
N ASN A 552 -0.53 2.07 3.31
CA ASN A 552 -0.97 0.79 2.76
C ASN A 552 0.05 -0.27 3.14
N TRP A 553 -0.17 -0.87 4.30
CA TRP A 553 0.75 -1.76 5.00
C TRP A 553 0.87 -3.17 4.41
N SER A 554 0.12 -3.47 3.32
CA SER A 554 0.02 -4.80 2.75
C SER A 554 1.38 -5.49 2.61
N ASN A 555 1.47 -6.71 3.16
CA ASN A 555 2.72 -7.46 3.22
C ASN A 555 3.27 -7.73 1.81
N ILE A 556 4.37 -7.06 1.44
CA ILE A 556 5.03 -7.16 0.14
C ILE A 556 6.08 -8.28 0.14
N GLU A 557 5.65 -9.52 0.39
CA GLU A 557 6.55 -10.69 0.34
C GLU A 557 6.54 -11.39 -1.02
N THR A 558 7.58 -12.17 -1.30
CA THR A 558 7.62 -13.13 -2.42
C THR A 558 6.73 -14.35 -2.17
N TYR A 559 6.42 -15.13 -3.21
CA TYR A 559 5.72 -16.41 -3.05
C TYR A 559 6.49 -17.37 -2.13
N GLN A 560 7.81 -17.44 -2.30
CA GLN A 560 8.68 -18.36 -1.56
C GLN A 560 8.79 -17.98 -0.09
N GLU A 561 8.94 -16.71 0.24
CA GLU A 561 8.94 -16.22 1.63
C GLU A 561 7.61 -16.51 2.32
N HIS A 562 6.49 -16.24 1.64
CA HIS A 562 5.16 -16.56 2.15
C HIS A 562 5.01 -18.05 2.44
N ASN A 563 5.35 -18.88 1.44
CA ASN A 563 5.19 -20.33 1.51
C ASN A 563 6.05 -20.92 2.63
N PHE A 564 7.31 -20.51 2.72
CA PHE A 564 8.22 -20.92 3.80
C PHE A 564 7.68 -20.49 5.17
N ARG A 565 7.44 -19.19 5.39
CA ARG A 565 7.00 -18.66 6.69
C ARG A 565 5.73 -19.34 7.20
N THR A 566 4.70 -19.45 6.36
CA THR A 566 3.41 -20.04 6.75
C THR A 566 3.49 -21.55 6.96
N PHE A 567 4.27 -22.27 6.13
CA PHE A 567 4.49 -23.70 6.34
C PHE A 567 5.29 -23.96 7.63
N MET A 568 6.29 -23.13 7.93
CA MET A 568 7.06 -23.23 9.18
C MET A 568 6.21 -22.95 10.42
N ASN A 569 5.23 -22.05 10.35
CA ASN A 569 4.25 -21.84 11.43
C ASN A 569 3.41 -23.10 11.69
N PHE A 570 2.98 -23.78 10.61
CA PHE A 570 2.31 -25.07 10.70
C PHE A 570 3.21 -26.12 11.36
N LEU A 571 4.44 -26.31 10.88
CA LEU A 571 5.38 -27.29 11.45
C LEU A 571 5.72 -27.00 12.91
N THR A 572 5.93 -25.73 13.27
CA THR A 572 6.15 -25.31 14.67
C THR A 572 4.96 -25.64 15.56
N SER A 573 3.75 -25.56 15.03
CA SER A 573 2.52 -25.94 15.74
C SER A 573 2.39 -27.46 15.90
N VAL A 574 2.88 -28.24 14.92
CA VAL A 574 2.95 -29.71 15.02
C VAL A 574 3.93 -30.14 16.13
N ASN A 575 5.08 -29.50 16.24
CA ASN A 575 6.08 -29.77 17.28
C ASN A 575 5.61 -29.51 18.72
N LYS A 576 4.37 -29.05 18.93
CA LYS A 576 3.77 -28.96 20.27
C LYS A 576 3.11 -30.27 20.73
N TYR A 577 2.85 -31.19 19.82
CA TYR A 577 2.26 -32.51 20.12
C TYR A 577 3.00 -33.67 19.46
N ASP A 578 3.93 -33.39 18.56
CA ASP A 578 4.82 -34.38 17.94
C ASP A 578 6.25 -33.82 17.80
N ASP A 579 7.04 -33.94 18.87
CA ASP A 579 8.46 -33.54 18.90
C ASP A 579 9.32 -34.36 17.91
N TYR A 580 8.79 -35.46 17.37
CA TYR A 580 9.46 -36.34 16.42
C TYR A 580 9.04 -36.11 14.97
N ALA A 581 8.00 -35.33 14.65
CA ALA A 581 7.54 -35.14 13.26
C ALA A 581 8.47 -34.24 12.43
N VAL A 582 9.03 -33.20 13.05
CA VAL A 582 9.79 -32.15 12.35
C VAL A 582 11.02 -31.80 13.19
N GLY A 583 12.12 -32.54 13.05
CA GLY A 583 13.32 -32.53 13.91
C GLY A 583 13.73 -31.19 14.53
N ASN A 584 14.87 -30.60 14.12
CA ASN A 584 15.17 -29.21 14.50
C ASN A 584 14.65 -28.29 13.39
N VAL A 585 13.50 -27.67 13.62
CA VAL A 585 12.83 -26.70 12.74
C VAL A 585 13.77 -25.56 12.32
N GLU A 586 14.77 -25.23 13.13
CA GLU A 586 15.80 -24.21 12.82
C GLU A 586 16.73 -24.60 11.66
N ASN A 587 16.79 -25.90 11.30
CA ASN A 587 17.63 -26.38 10.20
C ASN A 587 16.92 -26.34 8.85
N VAL A 588 15.61 -26.09 8.82
CA VAL A 588 14.82 -26.03 7.58
C VAL A 588 15.19 -24.80 6.78
N LYS A 589 15.57 -24.99 5.52
CA LYS A 589 15.99 -23.91 4.62
C LYS A 589 15.30 -24.05 3.28
N ASN A 590 15.35 -22.98 2.49
CA ASN A 590 15.02 -23.07 1.07
C ASN A 590 16.18 -23.72 0.30
N ASN A 591 15.85 -24.52 -0.71
CA ASN A 591 16.79 -25.04 -1.69
C ASN A 591 17.28 -23.93 -2.64
N GLU A 592 18.20 -24.26 -3.57
CA GLU A 592 18.73 -23.30 -4.55
C GLU A 592 17.65 -22.67 -5.46
N GLU A 593 16.49 -23.31 -5.59
CA GLU A 593 15.35 -22.82 -6.37
C GLU A 593 14.36 -21.99 -5.52
N GLY A 594 14.65 -21.80 -4.23
CA GLY A 594 13.82 -21.02 -3.30
C GLY A 594 12.65 -21.78 -2.67
N PHE A 595 12.50 -23.08 -2.93
CA PHE A 595 11.43 -23.92 -2.35
C PHE A 595 11.90 -24.62 -1.08
N ILE A 596 10.97 -25.06 -0.23
CA ILE A 596 11.30 -25.65 1.08
C ILE A 596 12.09 -26.95 0.89
N ASP A 597 13.29 -27.03 1.48
CA ASP A 597 14.13 -28.22 1.43
C ASP A 597 13.78 -29.17 2.58
N LEU A 598 12.94 -30.17 2.26
CA LEU A 598 12.49 -31.16 3.23
C LEU A 598 13.58 -32.15 3.67
N SER A 599 14.74 -32.20 2.99
CA SER A 599 15.85 -33.06 3.41
C SER A 599 16.45 -32.64 4.76
N SER A 600 16.22 -31.38 5.16
CA SER A 600 16.72 -30.78 6.38
C SER A 600 15.77 -30.90 7.58
N THR A 601 14.53 -31.36 7.36
CA THR A 601 13.46 -31.44 8.37
C THR A 601 13.56 -32.60 9.36
N TYR A 602 14.59 -33.47 9.28
CA TYR A 602 14.71 -34.63 10.18
C TYR A 602 16.13 -34.92 10.63
N ASN A 603 16.33 -35.07 11.94
CA ASN A 603 17.59 -35.55 12.51
C ASN A 603 17.22 -36.56 13.61
N ASN A 604 17.23 -37.84 13.28
CA ASN A 604 17.07 -38.91 14.27
C ASN A 604 18.44 -39.53 14.52
N GLU A 605 18.88 -39.57 15.77
CA GLU A 605 20.15 -40.22 16.14
C GLU A 605 20.14 -41.73 15.80
N GLU A 606 18.96 -42.30 15.53
CA GLU A 606 18.76 -43.63 14.95
C GLU A 606 18.40 -43.53 13.43
N ASN A 607 19.40 -43.80 12.58
CA ASN A 607 19.34 -43.76 11.10
C ASN A 607 18.20 -44.58 10.42
N SER A 608 16.96 -44.08 10.30
CA SER A 608 16.01 -44.77 9.38
C SER A 608 14.86 -44.01 8.72
N LEU A 609 14.65 -42.71 8.93
CA LEU A 609 13.57 -41.97 8.23
C LEU A 609 14.14 -40.77 7.46
N GLU A 610 14.44 -40.97 6.18
CA GLU A 610 14.66 -39.88 5.24
C GLU A 610 13.29 -39.34 4.80
N ILE A 611 12.93 -38.13 5.26
CA ILE A 611 11.79 -37.41 4.71
C ILE A 611 12.24 -36.77 3.40
N ASN A 612 11.78 -37.33 2.28
CA ASN A 612 12.17 -36.87 0.94
C ASN A 612 11.02 -36.14 0.23
N SER A 613 9.83 -36.10 0.83
CA SER A 613 8.64 -35.51 0.22
C SER A 613 7.63 -34.99 1.24
N TYR A 614 6.74 -34.10 0.79
CA TYR A 614 5.58 -33.67 1.57
C TYR A 614 4.70 -34.86 1.97
N HIS A 615 4.59 -35.88 1.10
CA HIS A 615 3.79 -37.07 1.37
C HIS A 615 4.27 -37.80 2.63
N ASP A 616 5.57 -37.93 2.83
CA ASP A 616 6.16 -38.60 4.00
C ASP A 616 5.80 -37.84 5.30
N ILE A 617 5.90 -36.51 5.27
CA ILE A 617 5.51 -35.63 6.39
C ILE A 617 4.04 -35.84 6.76
N PHE A 618 3.15 -35.70 5.77
CA PHE A 618 1.71 -35.81 6.00
C PHE A 618 1.29 -37.23 6.39
N SER A 619 1.96 -38.28 5.90
CA SER A 619 1.68 -39.66 6.28
C SER A 619 2.04 -39.91 7.74
N ASN A 620 3.23 -39.50 8.18
CA ASN A 620 3.66 -39.67 9.57
C ASN A 620 2.73 -38.95 10.55
N MET A 621 2.37 -37.69 10.25
CA MET A 621 1.41 -36.93 11.06
C MET A 621 0.04 -37.63 11.10
N ASN A 622 -0.41 -38.19 9.98
CA ASN A 622 -1.68 -38.90 9.92
C ASN A 622 -1.67 -40.18 10.77
N ASP A 623 -0.58 -40.94 10.75
CA ASP A 623 -0.43 -42.15 11.55
C ASP A 623 -0.47 -41.83 13.05
N LEU A 624 0.20 -40.76 13.48
CA LEU A 624 0.11 -40.29 14.87
C LEU A 624 -1.32 -39.90 15.27
N LEU A 625 -2.04 -39.16 14.42
CA LEU A 625 -3.44 -38.82 14.69
C LEU A 625 -4.33 -40.07 14.83
N LEU A 626 -4.07 -41.12 14.05
CA LEU A 626 -4.75 -42.40 14.19
C LEU A 626 -4.40 -43.08 15.51
N GLU A 627 -3.12 -43.09 15.90
CA GLU A 627 -2.67 -43.65 17.18
C GLU A 627 -3.30 -42.95 18.38
N ILE A 628 -3.37 -41.61 18.38
CA ILE A 628 -4.05 -40.82 19.42
C ILE A 628 -5.52 -41.22 19.53
N ASN A 629 -6.20 -41.36 18.40
CA ASN A 629 -7.61 -41.77 18.36
C ASN A 629 -7.79 -43.21 18.89
N GLU A 630 -6.92 -44.14 18.49
CA GLU A 630 -6.96 -45.53 18.97
C GLU A 630 -6.69 -45.60 20.48
N PHE A 631 -5.72 -44.83 20.97
CA PHE A 631 -5.42 -44.71 22.38
C PHE A 631 -6.65 -44.21 23.17
N GLU A 632 -7.25 -43.09 22.77
CA GLU A 632 -8.44 -42.54 23.43
C GLU A 632 -9.60 -43.54 23.45
N ASN A 633 -9.81 -44.28 22.35
CA ASN A 633 -10.87 -45.29 22.26
C ASN A 633 -10.59 -46.55 23.09
N SER A 634 -9.33 -46.83 23.41
CA SER A 634 -8.93 -47.97 24.24
C SER A 634 -9.12 -47.73 25.75
N LEU A 635 -9.21 -46.47 26.18
CA LEU A 635 -9.36 -46.09 27.59
C LEU A 635 -10.79 -46.34 28.10
N ASN A 636 -10.89 -46.85 29.32
CA ASN A 636 -12.18 -46.88 30.05
C ASN A 636 -12.51 -45.48 30.63
N ASN A 637 -13.71 -45.32 31.18
CA ASN A 637 -14.16 -44.01 31.68
C ASN A 637 -13.30 -43.43 32.83
N ASP A 638 -12.79 -44.29 33.72
CA ASP A 638 -11.97 -43.85 34.85
C ASP A 638 -10.58 -43.42 34.39
N ASP A 639 -10.00 -44.13 33.43
CA ASP A 639 -8.71 -43.79 32.82
C ASP A 639 -8.81 -42.52 31.96
N LYS A 640 -9.92 -42.35 31.22
CA LYS A 640 -10.18 -41.12 30.45
C LYS A 640 -10.20 -39.89 31.33
N GLU A 641 -10.83 -39.95 32.50
CA GLU A 641 -10.87 -38.79 33.40
C GLU A 641 -9.48 -38.47 33.99
N GLN A 642 -8.59 -39.47 34.14
CA GLN A 642 -7.22 -39.25 34.61
C GLN A 642 -6.30 -38.57 33.58
N VAL A 643 -6.50 -38.83 32.28
CA VAL A 643 -5.65 -38.26 31.20
C VAL A 643 -6.33 -37.12 30.44
N LYS A 644 -7.53 -36.73 30.85
CA LYS A 644 -8.40 -35.76 30.16
C LYS A 644 -7.74 -34.43 29.86
N GLU A 645 -7.04 -33.85 30.84
CA GLU A 645 -6.36 -32.56 30.66
C GLU A 645 -5.27 -32.65 29.59
N GLN A 646 -4.47 -33.73 29.60
CA GLN A 646 -3.41 -33.98 28.62
C GLN A 646 -3.98 -34.26 27.22
N LEU A 647 -5.05 -35.05 27.13
CA LEU A 647 -5.75 -35.30 25.85
C LEU A 647 -6.34 -34.01 25.29
N ASN A 648 -6.94 -33.16 26.13
CA ASN A 648 -7.49 -31.88 25.71
C ASN A 648 -6.40 -30.91 25.24
N GLU A 649 -5.25 -30.88 25.92
CA GLU A 649 -4.09 -30.08 25.49
C GLU A 649 -3.56 -30.54 24.13
N ILE A 650 -3.38 -31.86 23.94
CA ILE A 650 -2.96 -32.44 22.66
C ILE A 650 -3.97 -32.12 21.56
N LYS A 651 -5.29 -32.32 21.80
CA LYS A 651 -6.34 -31.98 20.84
C LYS A 651 -6.34 -30.50 20.47
N SER A 652 -6.15 -29.61 21.45
CA SER A 652 -6.04 -28.17 21.20
C SER A 652 -4.80 -27.81 20.37
N ASN A 653 -3.66 -28.46 20.62
CA ASN A 653 -2.45 -28.26 19.81
C ASN A 653 -2.64 -28.79 18.38
N ILE A 654 -3.34 -29.91 18.19
CA ILE A 654 -3.72 -30.42 16.87
C ILE A 654 -4.65 -29.43 16.16
N ASP A 655 -5.69 -28.92 16.82
CA ASP A 655 -6.59 -27.91 16.26
C ASP A 655 -5.82 -26.67 15.79
N ASN A 656 -4.86 -26.21 16.60
CA ASN A 656 -3.98 -25.09 16.24
C ASN A 656 -3.14 -25.40 15.00
N ALA A 657 -2.53 -26.59 14.91
CA ALA A 657 -1.78 -26.99 13.71
C ALA A 657 -2.68 -27.13 12.47
N MET A 658 -3.89 -27.66 12.62
CA MET A 658 -4.86 -27.75 11.51
C MET A 658 -5.29 -26.35 11.04
N ASN A 659 -5.45 -25.40 11.96
CA ASN A 659 -5.70 -24.00 11.62
C ASN A 659 -4.54 -23.38 10.83
N GLU A 660 -3.29 -23.57 11.28
CA GLU A 660 -2.11 -23.06 10.56
C GLU A 660 -1.91 -23.71 9.18
N LEU A 661 -2.27 -25.00 9.02
CA LEU A 661 -2.24 -25.67 7.72
C LEU A 661 -3.34 -25.16 6.77
N TYR A 662 -4.56 -24.99 7.29
CA TYR A 662 -5.67 -24.40 6.53
C TYR A 662 -5.28 -23.02 6.02
N LYS A 663 -4.70 -22.24 6.92
CA LYS A 663 -4.14 -20.94 6.64
C LYS A 663 -3.13 -21.00 5.48
N HIS A 664 -2.03 -21.72 5.67
CA HIS A 664 -0.99 -21.90 4.65
C HIS A 664 -1.54 -22.22 3.24
N ILE A 665 -2.53 -23.12 3.13
CA ILE A 665 -3.16 -23.46 1.84
C ILE A 665 -3.94 -22.28 1.26
N LYS A 666 -4.72 -21.57 2.08
CA LYS A 666 -5.47 -20.39 1.63
C LYS A 666 -4.52 -19.27 1.15
N GLY A 667 -3.51 -18.95 1.94
CA GLY A 667 -2.44 -17.98 1.63
C GLY A 667 -1.70 -18.32 0.33
N SER A 668 -1.26 -19.58 0.20
CA SER A 668 -0.57 -20.05 -1.01
C SER A 668 -1.45 -19.95 -2.26
N LYS A 669 -2.75 -20.25 -2.13
CA LYS A 669 -3.71 -20.12 -3.24
C LYS A 669 -3.89 -18.67 -3.68
N ILE A 670 -3.98 -17.70 -2.75
CA ILE A 670 -4.09 -16.29 -3.12
C ILE A 670 -2.82 -15.79 -3.81
N LYS A 671 -1.61 -16.13 -3.32
CA LYS A 671 -0.35 -15.77 -4.01
C LYS A 671 -0.23 -16.39 -5.41
N LEU A 672 -0.75 -17.61 -5.60
CA LEU A 672 -0.87 -18.24 -6.92
C LEU A 672 -1.85 -17.50 -7.83
N ALA A 673 -2.98 -17.05 -7.30
CA ALA A 673 -3.96 -16.24 -8.02
C ALA A 673 -3.39 -14.88 -8.42
N GLU A 674 -2.65 -14.23 -7.51
CA GLU A 674 -1.89 -13.00 -7.80
C GLU A 674 -0.89 -13.24 -8.94
N SER A 675 -0.23 -14.39 -8.97
CA SER A 675 0.79 -14.69 -9.99
C SER A 675 0.20 -15.14 -11.34
N ALA A 676 -1.09 -15.48 -11.39
CA ALA A 676 -1.72 -16.07 -12.56
C ALA A 676 -1.72 -15.09 -13.75
N GLY A 677 -1.11 -15.52 -14.86
CA GLY A 677 -1.07 -14.73 -16.09
C GLY A 677 0.06 -13.70 -16.20
N ARG A 678 0.83 -13.51 -15.12
CA ARG A 678 1.98 -12.60 -15.05
C ARG A 678 3.32 -13.33 -15.01
N GLU A 679 3.29 -14.65 -14.81
CA GLU A 679 4.50 -15.45 -14.56
C GLU A 679 4.92 -16.39 -15.70
N ASN A 680 6.22 -16.73 -15.68
CA ASN A 680 6.75 -17.82 -16.49
C ASN A 680 6.07 -19.15 -16.13
N SER A 681 5.61 -19.88 -17.15
CA SER A 681 4.98 -21.19 -17.00
C SER A 681 5.81 -22.21 -16.20
N GLU A 682 7.14 -22.16 -16.23
CA GLU A 682 7.97 -23.15 -15.51
C GLU A 682 7.92 -22.96 -13.99
N GLN A 683 8.29 -21.77 -13.50
CA GLN A 683 8.28 -21.44 -12.07
C GLN A 683 6.86 -21.53 -11.50
N PHE A 684 5.87 -21.02 -12.25
CA PHE A 684 4.47 -21.14 -11.87
C PHE A 684 4.00 -22.60 -11.78
N ASN A 685 4.41 -23.46 -12.72
CA ASN A 685 4.04 -24.88 -12.66
C ASN A 685 4.71 -25.60 -11.48
N LYS A 686 5.94 -25.24 -11.10
CA LYS A 686 6.60 -25.78 -9.90
C LYS A 686 5.81 -25.44 -8.64
N ALA A 687 5.47 -24.16 -8.45
CA ALA A 687 4.64 -23.71 -7.33
C ALA A 687 3.25 -24.37 -7.30
N ILE A 688 2.62 -24.56 -8.47
CA ILE A 688 1.35 -25.30 -8.58
C ILE A 688 1.51 -26.76 -8.15
N ASN A 689 2.62 -27.41 -8.47
CA ASN A 689 2.86 -28.80 -8.08
C ASN A 689 3.06 -28.91 -6.57
N GLU A 690 3.91 -28.07 -5.99
CA GLU A 690 4.12 -27.97 -4.53
C GLU A 690 2.78 -27.74 -3.80
N PHE A 691 1.99 -26.75 -4.24
CA PHE A 691 0.65 -26.50 -3.70
C PHE A 691 -0.27 -27.72 -3.75
N ASN A 692 -0.24 -28.49 -4.86
CA ASN A 692 -1.07 -29.70 -4.99
C ASN A 692 -0.60 -30.80 -4.05
N GLU A 693 0.70 -30.99 -3.87
CA GLU A 693 1.25 -31.98 -2.94
C GLU A 693 0.83 -31.68 -1.51
N ILE A 694 1.02 -30.42 -1.07
CA ILE A 694 0.60 -29.95 0.25
C ILE A 694 -0.91 -30.08 0.44
N SER A 695 -1.71 -29.60 -0.52
CA SER A 695 -3.18 -29.66 -0.45
C SER A 695 -3.71 -31.10 -0.38
N ASN A 696 -3.08 -32.03 -1.08
CA ASN A 696 -3.47 -33.44 -1.04
C ASN A 696 -3.13 -34.09 0.30
N GLY A 697 -1.94 -33.79 0.85
CA GLY A 697 -1.56 -34.23 2.19
C GLY A 697 -2.48 -33.67 3.28
N ALA A 698 -2.82 -32.38 3.18
CA ALA A 698 -3.74 -31.73 4.10
C ALA A 698 -5.14 -32.37 4.09
N LYS A 699 -5.69 -32.72 2.92
CA LYS A 699 -6.99 -33.43 2.83
C LYS A 699 -7.01 -34.71 3.65
N MET A 700 -5.89 -35.44 3.67
CA MET A 700 -5.76 -36.65 4.48
C MET A 700 -5.80 -36.31 5.97
N LEU A 701 -5.02 -35.32 6.41
CA LEU A 701 -4.99 -34.89 7.81
C LEU A 701 -6.34 -34.37 8.31
N PHE A 702 -6.99 -33.45 7.59
CA PHE A 702 -8.29 -32.91 8.02
C PHE A 702 -9.36 -34.00 8.14
N LYS A 703 -9.35 -34.99 7.25
CA LYS A 703 -10.29 -36.12 7.32
C LYS A 703 -10.06 -36.99 8.55
N THR A 704 -8.81 -37.17 8.95
CA THR A 704 -8.47 -37.94 10.17
C THR A 704 -8.76 -37.12 11.42
N HIS A 705 -8.41 -35.82 11.41
CA HIS A 705 -8.74 -34.86 12.46
C HIS A 705 -10.25 -34.77 12.72
N ALA A 706 -11.09 -34.75 11.67
CA ALA A 706 -12.53 -34.73 11.82
C ALA A 706 -13.10 -35.93 12.60
N LYS A 707 -12.42 -37.08 12.55
CA LYS A 707 -12.81 -38.27 13.33
C LYS A 707 -12.44 -38.13 14.80
N LEU A 708 -11.27 -37.56 15.10
CA LEU A 708 -10.80 -37.27 16.47
C LEU A 708 -11.71 -36.30 17.23
N SER A 709 -12.30 -35.35 16.52
CA SER A 709 -13.11 -34.28 17.12
C SER A 709 -14.61 -34.63 17.22
N SER A 710 -15.07 -35.65 16.48
CA SER A 710 -16.46 -36.14 16.50
C SER A 710 -16.86 -36.91 17.77
N SER A 711 -15.93 -37.19 18.69
CA SER A 711 -16.23 -37.76 20.01
C SER A 711 -16.75 -36.73 21.02
N ASP A 712 -16.54 -35.43 20.75
CA ASP A 712 -17.12 -34.32 21.49
C ASP A 712 -18.10 -33.55 20.59
N ASN A 713 -19.25 -33.17 21.14
CA ASN A 713 -20.38 -32.49 20.45
C ASN A 713 -20.06 -31.05 19.95
N SER A 714 -18.83 -30.77 19.52
CA SER A 714 -18.41 -29.47 19.01
C SER A 714 -18.49 -29.44 17.47
N ASN A 715 -19.30 -28.52 16.93
CA ASN A 715 -19.60 -28.33 15.51
C ASN A 715 -18.40 -27.84 14.65
N SER A 716 -17.16 -27.83 15.15
CA SER A 716 -16.02 -27.18 14.47
C SER A 716 -15.37 -28.03 13.38
N SER A 717 -15.38 -29.37 13.49
CA SER A 717 -14.55 -30.23 12.64
C SER A 717 -15.12 -30.60 11.28
N SER A 718 -16.45 -30.63 11.14
CA SER A 718 -17.13 -30.76 9.85
C SER A 718 -16.94 -29.53 8.94
N ASN A 719 -16.40 -28.44 9.50
CA ASN A 719 -16.16 -27.17 8.80
C ASN A 719 -14.85 -27.17 8.00
N PHE A 720 -13.79 -27.87 8.43
CA PHE A 720 -12.50 -27.83 7.72
C PHE A 720 -12.47 -28.66 6.44
N GLU A 721 -13.07 -29.85 6.43
CA GLU A 721 -13.09 -30.71 5.24
C GLU A 721 -13.92 -30.08 4.10
N SER A 722 -15.04 -29.43 4.43
CA SER A 722 -15.86 -28.68 3.46
C SER A 722 -15.12 -27.44 2.93
N LYS A 723 -14.51 -26.64 3.83
CA LYS A 723 -13.69 -25.46 3.47
C LYS A 723 -12.47 -25.84 2.61
N LEU A 724 -11.80 -26.96 2.88
CA LEU A 724 -10.63 -27.36 2.08
C LEU A 724 -11.02 -27.85 0.67
N ASN A 725 -12.18 -28.47 0.52
CA ASN A 725 -12.65 -28.93 -0.79
C ASN A 725 -12.92 -27.77 -1.76
N SER A 726 -13.33 -26.59 -1.28
CA SER A 726 -13.43 -25.39 -2.11
C SER A 726 -12.06 -24.75 -2.40
N LEU A 727 -11.16 -24.72 -1.41
CA LEU A 727 -9.81 -24.17 -1.57
C LEU A 727 -8.93 -24.97 -2.54
N SER A 728 -9.00 -26.30 -2.51
CA SER A 728 -8.17 -27.15 -3.39
C SER A 728 -8.54 -27.07 -4.89
N LYS A 729 -9.61 -26.36 -5.26
CA LYS A 729 -9.96 -26.09 -6.66
C LYS A 729 -9.05 -24.99 -7.22
N ILE A 730 -8.13 -25.38 -8.09
CA ILE A 730 -7.20 -24.47 -8.81
C ILE A 730 -7.42 -24.44 -10.32
N SER A 731 -8.58 -24.89 -10.81
CA SER A 731 -8.90 -24.91 -12.24
C SER A 731 -8.83 -23.52 -12.85
N SER A 732 -9.40 -22.50 -12.19
CA SER A 732 -9.38 -21.12 -12.68
C SER A 732 -7.97 -20.57 -12.77
N ILE A 733 -7.13 -20.81 -11.76
CA ILE A 733 -5.70 -20.42 -11.74
C ILE A 733 -4.95 -21.05 -12.93
N LYS A 734 -5.09 -22.37 -13.14
CA LYS A 734 -4.47 -23.09 -14.27
C LYS A 734 -4.99 -22.60 -15.62
N ASN A 735 -6.29 -22.34 -15.73
CA ASN A 735 -6.93 -21.91 -16.98
C ASN A 735 -6.51 -20.49 -17.38
N VAL A 736 -6.49 -19.56 -16.43
CA VAL A 736 -5.99 -18.19 -16.65
C VAL A 736 -4.53 -18.22 -17.10
N ASN A 737 -3.67 -18.95 -16.38
CA ASN A 737 -2.25 -18.99 -16.71
C ASN A 737 -1.95 -19.68 -18.06
N SER A 738 -2.66 -20.78 -18.38
CA SER A 738 -2.47 -21.51 -19.65
C SER A 738 -2.94 -20.72 -20.87
N LYS A 739 -4.10 -20.05 -20.78
CA LYS A 739 -4.65 -19.20 -21.86
C LYS A 739 -3.77 -17.96 -22.11
N LEU A 740 -3.09 -17.45 -21.09
CA LEU A 740 -2.19 -16.29 -21.19
C LEU A 740 -0.76 -16.64 -21.61
N GLY A 741 -0.21 -17.76 -21.11
CA GLY A 741 1.09 -18.28 -21.52
C GLY A 741 1.19 -18.59 -23.02
N LEU A 742 0.06 -18.94 -23.66
CA LEU A 742 -0.02 -19.13 -25.12
C LEU A 742 0.16 -17.82 -25.92
N LYS A 743 -0.31 -16.67 -25.40
CA LYS A 743 -0.11 -15.36 -26.05
C LYS A 743 1.33 -14.86 -25.92
N ASN A 744 1.96 -15.05 -24.76
CA ASN A 744 3.37 -14.66 -24.54
C ASN A 744 4.38 -15.58 -25.25
N LYS A 745 4.13 -16.89 -25.34
CA LYS A 745 4.93 -17.80 -26.19
C LYS A 745 4.91 -17.42 -27.66
N ASN A 746 3.78 -16.90 -28.18
CA ASN A 746 3.67 -16.44 -29.57
C ASN A 746 4.43 -15.12 -29.83
N LYS A 747 4.46 -14.18 -28.87
CA LYS A 747 5.33 -12.98 -28.94
C LYS A 747 6.82 -13.35 -28.95
N ASN A 748 7.25 -14.26 -28.07
CA ASN A 748 8.65 -14.69 -28.00
C ASN A 748 9.07 -15.53 -29.21
N LYS A 749 8.19 -16.38 -29.76
CA LYS A 749 8.45 -17.04 -31.06
C LYS A 749 8.59 -16.02 -32.18
N ALA A 750 7.75 -15.00 -32.26
CA ALA A 750 7.87 -13.96 -33.28
C ALA A 750 9.18 -13.15 -33.14
N LEU A 751 9.63 -12.89 -31.91
CA LEU A 751 10.91 -12.22 -31.63
C LEU A 751 12.12 -13.10 -32.00
N LEU A 752 12.09 -14.39 -31.66
CA LEU A 752 13.10 -15.38 -32.07
C LEU A 752 13.13 -15.57 -33.59
N MET A 753 11.97 -15.58 -34.25
CA MET A 753 11.85 -15.65 -35.70
C MET A 753 12.40 -14.36 -36.36
N LYS A 754 12.13 -13.18 -35.80
CA LYS A 754 12.75 -11.91 -36.24
C LYS A 754 14.27 -11.90 -36.05
N LYS A 755 14.79 -12.43 -34.93
CA LYS A 755 16.24 -12.60 -34.70
C LYS A 755 16.86 -13.61 -35.67
N ALA A 756 16.17 -14.72 -35.96
CA ALA A 756 16.61 -15.72 -36.94
C ALA A 756 16.62 -15.15 -38.37
N ILE A 757 15.58 -14.41 -38.77
CA ILE A 757 15.50 -13.72 -40.07
C ILE A 757 16.62 -12.66 -40.21
N ARG A 758 16.93 -11.91 -39.14
CA ARG A 758 18.06 -10.96 -39.13
C ARG A 758 19.42 -11.67 -39.25
N LYS A 759 19.58 -12.85 -38.66
CA LYS A 759 20.78 -13.68 -38.82
C LYS A 759 20.89 -14.19 -40.26
N ILE A 760 19.82 -14.73 -40.84
CA ILE A 760 19.80 -15.24 -42.21
C ILE A 760 20.11 -14.13 -43.22
N LYS A 761 19.56 -12.91 -43.05
CA LYS A 761 19.89 -11.73 -43.87
C LYS A 761 21.31 -11.16 -43.69
N ARG A 762 22.06 -11.60 -42.69
CA ARG A 762 23.49 -11.26 -42.53
C ARG A 762 24.41 -12.29 -43.21
N PHE A 763 23.88 -13.47 -43.52
CA PHE A 763 24.61 -14.57 -44.17
C PHE A 763 24.25 -14.75 -45.65
N ALA A 764 23.19 -14.08 -46.12
CA ALA A 764 22.89 -13.83 -47.52
C ALA A 764 23.31 -12.41 -47.87
#